data_AF-A0A8J9SX34-F1
#
_entry.id   AF-A0A8J9SX34-F1
#
_cell.length_a   1.000
_cell.length_b   1.000
_cell.length_c   1.000
_cell.angle_alpha   90.00
_cell.angle_beta   90.00
_cell.angle_gamma   90.00
#
_symmetry.space_group_name_H-M   'P 1'
#
loop_
_entity.id
_entity.type
_entity.pdbx_description
1 polymer ?
#
loop_
_entity_poly.entity_id
_entity_poly.type
_entity_poly.pdbx_seq_one_letter_code
_entity_poly.pdbx_strand_id
1 'polypeptide(L)'
;VRTFGCRNGLRSLRQGGSESFVQYTNSMLTKWQVSKDAKDTWGPFFKAWAMYAKDWLAARPIGEANKCFPLLNDFNYLDHLERFLEMYESGLFAAATETATKSSLSGLTVVVAPDRSISRVVADFIAHELGGAARIDDLNRITVDKLADMCAPGLGAVCSAVVADGIGQLRRLTKDHADSISLVFFQCSEEGIRSLFLPEKEIKKTMGMLNGWRKTICSYKVELSRSSLIDVEPMETDEGCRLMPSENFIEVLSRLRTAAVDAADESAGALLFFPGIPGCGKSSLTCTEVQGELQSSLKQRNHPCELIVKVGDQTRGKFWQVVKHERAKRKASLYIVDKNVPASTWETVADVCGSTNAVGIPVLPDAVSLATTRVKGLRRPDGAIVEEKVHVYPFSLRYLALCMARVLSRTPSSHIGKLDRGTKRACMVVIKFFCLYRRIASHELLDSISAKFNTVGATVSPITVSVLKSSSKSLPGDLESLLMEALRAQFGYDLARGSSDTTKTNDSYLDALEDQLRQSIDTHLAAIYDMAADEQISRGMFVKGFLDRIAQLDSVEPKASILTNCFPPTPSFYKIASFDVDVDEVHKVVLKVAKDARLSVLMEAIVGSRSAANVWTGRSSVNADLIRNTHVTMLHCEETTQEEMEAAFGALCGCRGTIQVVGLLWSPTVAALAVALPEKTECGYDVPACRNEFAHITIWCATGQETKAANDLPHLAANGSATRVDFARCFPLVGTIALWSDRKTSKGIEEK
;
A
#
# COMPACT_ATOMS: atom_id res chain seq x y z
N VAL A 1 -2.40 51.92 -1.78
CA VAL A 1 -3.33 50.79 -1.48
C VAL A 1 -3.16 50.27 -0.06
N ARG A 2 -1.98 49.75 0.32
CA ARG A 2 -1.69 49.23 1.67
C ARG A 2 -2.09 50.18 2.80
N THR A 3 -1.47 51.34 2.88
CA THR A 3 -1.69 52.34 3.95
C THR A 3 -3.15 52.78 4.03
N PHE A 4 -3.77 53.08 2.88
CA PHE A 4 -5.15 53.54 2.83
C PHE A 4 -6.15 52.46 3.26
N GLY A 5 -5.98 51.21 2.81
CA GLY A 5 -6.86 50.09 3.19
C GLY A 5 -6.70 49.71 4.65
N CYS A 6 -5.45 49.65 5.13
CA CYS A 6 -5.13 49.29 6.52
C CYS A 6 -5.67 50.33 7.51
N ARG A 7 -5.49 51.64 7.23
CA ARG A 7 -5.98 52.72 8.09
C ARG A 7 -7.50 52.88 8.04
N ASN A 8 -8.06 53.10 6.85
CA ASN A 8 -9.46 53.47 6.73
C ASN A 8 -10.40 52.27 6.96
N GLY A 9 -9.91 51.04 6.82
CA GLY A 9 -10.67 49.85 7.14
C GLY A 9 -10.79 49.57 8.64
N LEU A 10 -9.98 50.18 9.52
CA LEU A 10 -10.01 49.90 10.97
C LEU A 10 -11.40 50.13 11.58
N ARG A 11 -12.16 51.10 11.07
CA ARG A 11 -13.55 51.31 11.50
C ARG A 11 -14.44 50.11 11.16
N SER A 12 -14.38 49.61 9.93
CA SER A 12 -15.13 48.42 9.49
C SER A 12 -14.73 47.17 10.27
N LEU A 13 -13.45 47.05 10.61
CA LEU A 13 -12.93 45.96 11.43
C LEU A 13 -13.50 46.00 12.86
N ARG A 14 -13.56 47.18 13.49
CA ARG A 14 -14.12 47.34 14.85
C ARG A 14 -15.61 47.02 14.91
N GLN A 15 -16.36 47.35 13.85
CA GLN A 15 -17.83 47.23 13.86
C GLN A 15 -18.32 45.84 13.44
N GLY A 16 -17.65 45.20 12.48
CA GLY A 16 -18.14 43.95 11.87
C GLY A 16 -17.08 42.87 11.70
N GLY A 17 -15.94 43.00 12.38
CA GLY A 17 -14.88 41.99 12.39
C GLY A 17 -14.11 41.88 11.06
N SER A 18 -13.27 40.85 10.99
CA SER A 18 -12.29 40.67 9.90
C SER A 18 -12.96 40.50 8.53
N GLU A 19 -14.14 39.90 8.47
CA GLU A 19 -14.88 39.71 7.22
C GLU A 19 -15.43 41.04 6.68
N SER A 20 -16.00 41.88 7.55
CA SER A 20 -16.45 43.23 7.18
C SER A 20 -15.29 44.11 6.71
N PHE A 21 -14.10 43.94 7.29
CA PHE A 21 -12.88 44.61 6.81
C PHE A 21 -12.52 44.16 5.38
N VAL A 22 -12.49 42.85 5.12
CA VAL A 22 -12.13 42.30 3.80
C VAL A 22 -13.14 42.74 2.73
N GLN A 23 -14.44 42.72 3.04
CA GLN A 23 -15.49 43.23 2.15
C GLN A 23 -15.32 44.73 1.86
N TYR A 24 -14.99 45.52 2.88
CA TYR A 24 -14.70 46.94 2.71
C TYR A 24 -13.50 47.17 1.77
N THR A 25 -12.38 46.45 1.99
CA THR A 25 -11.20 46.60 1.13
C THR A 25 -11.46 46.12 -0.29
N ASN A 26 -12.20 45.03 -0.48
CA ASN A 26 -12.57 44.54 -1.82
C ASN A 26 -13.49 45.51 -2.56
N SER A 27 -14.45 46.10 -1.85
CA SER A 27 -15.33 47.14 -2.39
C SER A 27 -14.54 48.39 -2.80
N MET A 28 -13.58 48.80 -1.97
CA MET A 28 -12.68 49.93 -2.25
C MET A 28 -11.82 49.67 -3.49
N LEU A 29 -11.15 48.50 -3.57
CA LEU A 29 -10.36 48.12 -4.75
C LEU A 29 -11.22 48.06 -6.02
N THR A 30 -12.48 47.65 -5.89
CA THR A 30 -13.44 47.66 -7.00
C THR A 30 -13.84 49.05 -7.43
N LYS A 31 -14.10 49.97 -6.50
CA LYS A 31 -14.36 51.39 -6.81
C LYS A 31 -13.17 52.07 -7.47
N TRP A 32 -11.95 51.70 -7.09
CA TRP A 32 -10.72 52.18 -7.72
C TRP A 32 -10.37 51.50 -9.04
N GLN A 33 -11.25 50.60 -9.53
CA GLN A 33 -11.05 49.85 -10.77
C GLN A 33 -9.72 49.07 -10.81
N VAL A 34 -9.27 48.60 -9.65
CA VAL A 34 -8.08 47.74 -9.56
C VAL A 34 -8.36 46.44 -10.31
N SER A 35 -7.38 45.96 -11.10
CA SER A 35 -7.54 44.73 -11.88
C SER A 35 -7.79 43.53 -10.98
N LYS A 36 -8.41 42.48 -11.55
CA LYS A 36 -8.71 41.25 -10.81
C LYS A 36 -7.44 40.61 -10.24
N ASP A 37 -6.40 40.49 -11.05
CA ASP A 37 -5.13 39.89 -10.61
C ASP A 37 -4.48 40.69 -9.46
N ALA A 38 -4.58 42.02 -9.51
CA ALA A 38 -4.08 42.87 -8.43
C ALA A 38 -4.96 42.72 -7.17
N LYS A 39 -6.29 42.57 -7.29
CA LYS A 39 -7.16 42.27 -6.15
C LYS A 39 -6.84 40.92 -5.52
N ASP A 40 -6.58 39.91 -6.35
CA ASP A 40 -6.21 38.57 -5.91
C ASP A 40 -4.84 38.60 -5.19
N THR A 41 -3.94 39.50 -5.59
CA THR A 41 -2.68 39.78 -4.87
C THR A 41 -2.91 40.51 -3.54
N TRP A 42 -3.85 41.44 -3.49
CA TRP A 42 -4.12 42.26 -2.29
C TRP A 42 -5.02 41.58 -1.25
N GLY A 43 -5.85 40.61 -1.66
CA GLY A 43 -6.82 39.92 -0.80
C GLY A 43 -6.17 39.22 0.40
N PRO A 44 -5.17 38.34 0.19
CA PRO A 44 -4.44 37.67 1.28
C PRO A 44 -3.81 38.67 2.26
N PHE A 45 -3.21 39.74 1.73
CA PHE A 45 -2.59 40.79 2.53
C PHE A 45 -3.60 41.48 3.46
N PHE A 46 -4.76 41.87 2.95
CA PHE A 46 -5.80 42.53 3.76
C PHE A 46 -6.45 41.58 4.77
N LYS A 47 -6.58 40.29 4.45
CA LYS A 47 -7.06 39.27 5.39
C LYS A 47 -6.09 39.07 6.55
N ALA A 48 -4.80 38.94 6.26
CA ALA A 48 -3.76 38.83 7.29
C ALA A 48 -3.68 40.09 8.17
N TRP A 49 -3.75 41.29 7.57
CA TRP A 49 -3.80 42.54 8.33
C TRP A 49 -5.02 42.58 9.26
N ALA A 50 -6.20 42.15 8.79
CA ALA A 50 -7.41 42.12 9.60
C ALA A 50 -7.31 41.18 10.81
N MET A 51 -6.58 40.07 10.69
CA MET A 51 -6.31 39.15 11.80
C MET A 51 -5.40 39.82 12.83
N TYR A 52 -4.24 40.32 12.37
CA TYR A 52 -3.29 41.03 13.23
C TYR A 52 -3.95 42.20 13.95
N ALA A 53 -4.63 43.08 13.20
CA ALA A 53 -5.25 44.27 13.77
C ALA A 53 -6.39 43.95 14.74
N LYS A 54 -7.13 42.84 14.55
CA LYS A 54 -8.21 42.43 15.46
C LYS A 54 -7.67 42.14 16.86
N ASP A 55 -6.56 41.44 16.97
CA ASP A 55 -5.96 41.07 18.25
C ASP A 55 -5.50 42.31 19.02
N TRP A 56 -4.90 43.28 18.32
CA TRP A 56 -4.45 44.55 18.90
C TRP A 56 -5.57 45.54 19.21
N LEU A 57 -6.73 45.41 18.55
CA LEU A 57 -7.93 46.17 18.87
C LEU A 57 -8.71 45.56 20.05
N ALA A 58 -8.56 44.25 20.30
CA ALA A 58 -9.34 43.51 21.30
C ALA A 58 -8.72 43.48 22.72
N ALA A 59 -7.39 43.64 22.89
CA ALA A 59 -6.78 43.56 24.23
C ALA A 59 -5.44 44.34 24.37
N ARG A 60 -5.22 44.93 25.55
CA ARG A 60 -3.91 45.47 25.97
C ARG A 60 -2.87 44.34 25.98
N PRO A 61 -1.66 44.55 25.44
CA PRO A 61 -0.74 43.47 25.13
C PRO A 61 -0.29 42.64 26.35
N ILE A 62 -0.50 41.32 26.27
CA ILE A 62 0.03 40.32 27.21
C ILE A 62 1.37 39.83 26.63
N GLY A 63 2.47 40.23 27.27
CA GLY A 63 3.85 39.86 26.91
C GLY A 63 4.83 41.04 27.00
N GLU A 64 6.02 40.84 27.59
CA GLU A 64 6.99 41.92 27.84
C GLU A 64 7.46 42.64 26.56
N ALA A 65 7.55 41.94 25.42
CA ALA A 65 7.90 42.53 24.13
C ALA A 65 6.80 43.46 23.56
N ASN A 66 5.54 43.23 23.93
CA ASN A 66 4.40 43.97 23.39
C ASN A 66 4.02 45.18 24.25
N LYS A 67 4.59 45.35 25.45
CA LYS A 67 4.34 46.52 26.33
C LYS A 67 4.86 47.85 25.76
N CYS A 68 5.79 47.81 24.81
CA CYS A 68 6.41 49.01 24.22
C CYS A 68 5.71 49.53 22.95
N PHE A 69 4.66 48.87 22.46
CA PHE A 69 3.96 49.29 21.24
C PHE A 69 2.67 50.07 21.58
N PRO A 70 2.39 51.20 20.90
CA PRO A 70 1.22 52.00 21.21
C PRO A 70 -0.08 51.28 20.78
N LEU A 71 -1.26 51.66 21.29
CA LEU A 71 -2.53 50.99 20.95
C LEU A 71 -2.98 51.30 19.52
N LEU A 72 -3.29 50.28 18.71
CA LEU A 72 -3.66 50.46 17.31
C LEU A 72 -4.85 51.42 17.09
N ASN A 73 -4.58 52.56 16.46
CA ASN A 73 -5.55 53.56 16.05
C ASN A 73 -5.09 54.28 14.78
N ASP A 74 -5.94 55.18 14.26
CA ASP A 74 -5.73 55.84 12.97
C ASP A 74 -4.49 56.75 12.92
N PHE A 75 -3.89 57.09 14.07
CA PHE A 75 -2.71 57.94 14.18
C PHE A 75 -1.39 57.15 14.29
N ASN A 76 -1.41 55.94 14.86
CA ASN A 76 -0.21 55.10 15.05
C ASN A 76 -0.25 53.76 14.28
N TYR A 77 -1.19 53.61 13.35
CA TYR A 77 -1.30 52.40 12.52
C TYR A 77 -0.04 52.10 11.70
N LEU A 78 0.81 53.09 11.43
CA LEU A 78 2.03 52.92 10.65
C LEU A 78 3.07 52.08 11.41
N ASP A 79 3.25 52.30 12.71
CA ASP A 79 4.15 51.50 13.54
C ASP A 79 3.72 50.03 13.50
N HIS A 80 2.40 49.81 13.59
CA HIS A 80 1.82 48.46 13.51
C HIS A 80 1.93 47.85 12.13
N LEU A 81 1.82 48.66 11.07
CA LEU A 81 1.94 48.23 9.69
C LEU A 81 3.36 47.78 9.38
N GLU A 82 4.37 48.50 9.84
CA GLU A 82 5.77 48.12 9.67
C GLU A 82 6.06 46.78 10.36
N ARG A 83 5.64 46.64 11.62
CA ARG A 83 5.79 45.36 12.34
C ARG A 83 5.04 44.21 11.68
N PHE A 84 3.82 44.46 11.22
CA PHE A 84 3.03 43.48 10.48
C PHE A 84 3.73 43.04 9.19
N LEU A 85 4.33 43.98 8.44
CA LEU A 85 5.01 43.66 7.19
C LEU A 85 6.18 42.69 7.43
N GLU A 86 6.98 42.89 8.48
CA GLU A 86 8.03 41.93 8.85
C GLU A 86 7.47 40.52 9.12
N MET A 87 6.33 40.43 9.81
CA MET A 87 5.68 39.14 10.11
C MET A 87 5.00 38.53 8.87
N TYR A 88 4.46 39.35 7.99
CA TYR A 88 3.82 38.90 6.76
C TYR A 88 4.85 38.38 5.76
N GLU A 89 5.96 39.09 5.60
CA GLU A 89 7.06 38.72 4.70
C GLU A 89 7.86 37.51 5.19
N SER A 90 7.91 37.27 6.51
CA SER A 90 8.48 36.04 7.08
C SER A 90 7.56 34.80 6.94
N GLY A 91 6.37 34.95 6.35
CA GLY A 91 5.46 33.84 6.06
C GLY A 91 4.56 33.42 7.22
N LEU A 92 4.55 34.17 8.33
CA LEU A 92 3.83 33.81 9.56
C LEU A 92 2.31 33.69 9.37
N PHE A 93 1.77 34.33 8.34
CA PHE A 93 0.33 34.34 8.03
C PHE A 93 -0.06 33.43 6.84
N ALA A 94 0.89 32.72 6.22
CA ALA A 94 0.67 31.96 4.98
C ALA A 94 -0.42 30.87 5.13
N ALA A 95 -0.40 30.09 6.22
CA ALA A 95 -1.36 29.02 6.47
C ALA A 95 -2.80 29.51 6.75
N ALA A 96 -2.96 30.74 7.25
CA ALA A 96 -4.28 31.30 7.56
C ALA A 96 -4.95 31.99 6.35
N THR A 97 -4.16 32.45 5.38
CA THR A 97 -4.65 33.16 4.18
C THR A 97 -5.09 32.25 3.03
N GLU A 98 -4.77 30.96 3.04
CA GLU A 98 -5.10 30.00 1.95
C GLU A 98 -6.55 29.50 1.93
N THR A 99 -7.41 29.93 2.86
CA THR A 99 -8.78 29.40 3.03
C THR A 99 -9.86 29.99 2.10
N ALA A 100 -9.53 30.47 0.89
CA ALA A 100 -10.53 31.12 0.01
C ALA A 100 -10.51 30.72 -1.48
N THR A 101 -10.04 29.52 -1.81
CA THR A 101 -10.21 28.96 -3.17
C THR A 101 -10.91 27.61 -3.12
N LYS A 102 -12.11 27.57 -3.73
CA LYS A 102 -12.91 26.43 -4.23
C LYS A 102 -12.64 25.06 -3.59
N SER A 103 -13.62 24.52 -2.87
CA SER A 103 -13.61 23.12 -2.47
C SER A 103 -13.35 22.21 -3.68
N SER A 104 -12.30 21.40 -3.58
CA SER A 104 -11.95 20.35 -4.53
C SER A 104 -12.85 19.12 -4.41
N LEU A 105 -13.75 19.09 -3.41
CA LEU A 105 -14.64 17.98 -3.17
C LEU A 105 -15.68 17.88 -4.29
N SER A 106 -15.72 16.72 -4.93
CA SER A 106 -16.59 16.44 -6.06
C SER A 106 -17.22 15.06 -5.84
N GLY A 107 -18.55 14.96 -5.92
CA GLY A 107 -19.31 13.72 -5.67
C GLY A 107 -20.43 13.79 -4.62
N LEU A 108 -20.74 12.66 -3.97
CA LEU A 108 -21.98 12.44 -3.20
C LEU A 108 -21.74 12.02 -1.75
N THR A 109 -22.19 12.80 -0.77
CA THR A 109 -22.25 12.38 0.65
C THR A 109 -23.67 11.93 1.05
N VAL A 110 -23.78 10.84 1.81
CA VAL A 110 -25.04 10.22 2.25
C VAL A 110 -25.20 10.33 3.77
N VAL A 111 -25.91 11.31 4.28
CA VAL A 111 -26.12 11.46 5.73
C VAL A 111 -27.25 10.54 6.19
N VAL A 112 -26.99 9.68 7.19
CA VAL A 112 -27.98 8.77 7.79
C VAL A 112 -28.13 9.11 9.28
N ALA A 113 -29.37 9.28 9.76
CA ALA A 113 -29.59 9.53 11.18
C ALA A 113 -30.82 8.76 11.70
N PRO A 114 -30.99 8.63 13.03
CA PRO A 114 -32.18 8.01 13.64
C PRO A 114 -33.46 8.75 13.31
N ASP A 115 -33.36 10.06 13.01
CA ASP A 115 -34.47 10.93 12.68
C ASP A 115 -34.13 11.83 11.48
N ARG A 116 -35.16 12.13 10.67
CA ARG A 116 -35.04 12.92 9.43
C ARG A 116 -34.64 14.37 9.67
N SER A 117 -35.03 14.96 10.80
CA SER A 117 -34.62 16.33 11.16
C SER A 117 -33.11 16.42 11.38
N ILE A 118 -32.53 15.40 12.03
CA ILE A 118 -31.09 15.35 12.32
C ILE A 118 -30.29 15.12 11.04
N SER A 119 -30.71 14.19 10.17
CA SER A 119 -30.01 13.94 8.89
C SER A 119 -29.99 15.20 8.01
N ARG A 120 -31.10 15.96 8.02
CA ARG A 120 -31.24 17.20 7.27
C ARG A 120 -30.34 18.32 7.78
N VAL A 121 -30.31 18.53 9.09
CA VAL A 121 -29.53 19.60 9.72
C VAL A 121 -28.03 19.35 9.54
N VAL A 122 -27.58 18.10 9.71
CA VAL A 122 -26.18 17.71 9.46
C VAL A 122 -25.82 17.84 7.97
N ALA A 123 -26.72 17.44 7.07
CA ALA A 123 -26.51 17.59 5.62
C ALA A 123 -26.41 19.06 5.18
N ASP A 124 -27.28 19.94 5.70
CA ASP A 124 -27.25 21.38 5.41
C ASP A 124 -25.94 22.02 5.90
N PHE A 125 -25.49 21.63 7.09
CA PHE A 125 -24.24 22.12 7.65
C PHE A 125 -23.03 21.69 6.84
N ILE A 126 -22.95 20.41 6.44
CA ILE A 126 -21.90 19.90 5.55
C ILE A 126 -21.92 20.64 4.21
N ALA A 127 -23.11 20.89 3.64
CA ALA A 127 -23.25 21.61 2.37
C ALA A 127 -22.77 23.06 2.46
N HIS A 128 -23.06 23.74 3.58
CA HIS A 128 -22.63 25.10 3.86
C HIS A 128 -21.10 25.20 4.04
N GLU A 129 -20.53 24.38 4.93
CA GLU A 129 -19.11 24.48 5.31
C GLU A 129 -18.15 24.06 4.20
N LEU A 130 -18.56 23.13 3.34
CA LEU A 130 -17.74 22.64 2.24
C LEU A 130 -17.99 23.38 0.92
N GLY A 131 -19.06 24.19 0.82
CA GLY A 131 -19.32 25.08 -0.31
C GLY A 131 -19.62 24.39 -1.65
N GLY A 132 -20.49 25.00 -2.47
CA GLY A 132 -20.83 24.49 -3.80
C GLY A 132 -21.63 23.17 -3.80
N ALA A 133 -22.37 22.92 -2.71
CA ALA A 133 -23.12 21.69 -2.50
C ALA A 133 -24.63 21.91 -2.43
N ALA A 134 -25.42 20.92 -2.85
CA ALA A 134 -26.88 20.97 -2.82
C ALA A 134 -27.46 19.70 -2.16
N ARG A 135 -28.42 19.90 -1.24
CA ARG A 135 -29.10 18.82 -0.52
C ARG A 135 -30.27 18.25 -1.33
N ILE A 136 -30.45 16.93 -1.31
CA ILE A 136 -31.62 16.24 -1.87
C ILE A 136 -32.30 15.37 -0.80
N ASP A 137 -33.63 15.44 -0.75
CA ASP A 137 -34.47 14.75 0.24
C ASP A 137 -35.32 13.59 -0.32
N ASP A 138 -35.44 13.43 -1.65
CA ASP A 138 -36.30 12.40 -2.27
C ASP A 138 -35.50 11.38 -3.10
N LEU A 139 -35.12 10.31 -2.41
CA LEU A 139 -34.26 9.23 -2.91
C LEU A 139 -34.97 8.24 -3.84
N ASN A 140 -36.30 8.19 -3.82
CA ASN A 140 -37.08 7.14 -4.49
C ASN A 140 -37.26 7.40 -6.00
N ARG A 141 -36.64 8.44 -6.53
CA ARG A 141 -36.81 8.93 -7.90
C ARG A 141 -35.51 8.94 -8.72
N ILE A 142 -34.41 8.46 -8.14
CA ILE A 142 -33.06 8.44 -8.73
C ILE A 142 -32.66 7.00 -9.08
N THR A 143 -32.21 6.77 -10.33
CA THR A 143 -31.76 5.46 -10.83
C THR A 143 -30.25 5.25 -10.66
N VAL A 144 -29.79 4.00 -10.63
CA VAL A 144 -28.35 3.64 -10.56
C VAL A 144 -27.53 4.26 -11.65
N ASP A 145 -28.00 4.17 -12.90
CA ASP A 145 -27.21 4.57 -14.06
C ASP A 145 -26.93 6.08 -14.02
N LYS A 146 -27.95 6.88 -13.69
CA LYS A 146 -27.81 8.33 -13.45
C LYS A 146 -26.90 8.67 -12.27
N LEU A 147 -26.86 7.83 -11.23
CA LEU A 147 -25.97 8.03 -10.09
C LEU A 147 -24.52 7.66 -10.44
N ALA A 148 -24.34 6.59 -11.22
CA ALA A 148 -23.05 6.11 -11.72
C ALA A 148 -22.43 7.07 -12.74
N ASP A 149 -23.25 7.72 -13.58
CA ASP A 149 -22.80 8.75 -14.53
C ASP A 149 -22.18 9.97 -13.80
N MET A 150 -22.65 10.27 -12.59
CA MET A 150 -22.09 11.34 -11.76
C MET A 150 -20.94 10.89 -10.86
N CYS A 151 -20.90 9.61 -10.48
CA CYS A 151 -19.83 8.98 -9.69
C CYS A 151 -18.72 8.36 -10.57
N ALA A 152 -18.58 8.85 -11.80
CA ALA A 152 -17.49 8.47 -12.69
C ALA A 152 -16.13 8.72 -11.98
N PRO A 153 -15.12 7.94 -12.35
CA PRO A 153 -14.00 7.66 -11.47
C PRO A 153 -13.15 8.92 -11.19
N GLY A 154 -12.87 9.16 -9.91
CA GLY A 154 -12.24 10.38 -9.42
C GLY A 154 -13.21 11.42 -8.84
N LEU A 155 -14.52 11.16 -8.88
CA LEU A 155 -15.56 12.04 -8.32
C LEU A 155 -16.48 11.27 -7.34
N GLY A 156 -16.07 11.17 -6.07
CA GLY A 156 -17.04 11.03 -4.98
C GLY A 156 -16.77 9.97 -3.93
N ALA A 157 -16.52 10.44 -2.71
CA ALA A 157 -16.67 9.65 -1.51
C ALA A 157 -18.16 9.61 -1.11
N VAL A 158 -18.79 8.43 -1.24
CA VAL A 158 -20.03 8.12 -0.52
C VAL A 158 -19.65 8.08 0.95
N CYS A 159 -20.15 9.01 1.78
CA CYS A 159 -19.89 9.08 3.21
C CYS A 159 -21.18 8.87 3.99
N SER A 160 -21.23 7.90 4.92
CA SER A 160 -22.39 7.66 5.80
C SER A 160 -22.09 8.16 7.21
N ALA A 161 -22.57 9.36 7.58
CA ALA A 161 -22.76 9.68 8.99
C ALA A 161 -23.84 8.74 9.52
N VAL A 162 -23.61 8.02 10.61
CA VAL A 162 -24.63 7.25 11.33
C VAL A 162 -24.58 7.75 12.76
N VAL A 163 -25.70 8.24 13.27
CA VAL A 163 -25.90 8.41 14.71
C VAL A 163 -26.69 7.18 15.16
N ALA A 164 -26.18 6.44 16.14
CA ALA A 164 -26.74 5.27 16.84
C ALA A 164 -26.17 3.87 16.48
N ASP A 165 -25.49 3.31 17.49
CA ASP A 165 -25.21 1.91 17.83
C ASP A 165 -25.10 0.88 16.70
N GLY A 166 -23.91 0.84 16.07
CA GLY A 166 -23.31 -0.43 15.66
C GLY A 166 -24.01 -1.18 14.52
N ILE A 167 -24.20 -0.54 13.35
CA ILE A 167 -24.73 -1.23 12.16
C ILE A 167 -23.77 -1.10 10.96
N GLY A 168 -23.28 -2.26 10.51
CA GLY A 168 -22.16 -2.41 9.57
C GLY A 168 -22.49 -2.49 8.07
N GLN A 169 -23.73 -2.25 7.58
CA GLN A 169 -24.03 -2.34 6.13
C GLN A 169 -25.08 -1.33 5.64
N LEU A 170 -24.75 -0.56 4.58
CA LEU A 170 -25.59 0.46 3.92
C LEU A 170 -26.95 -0.10 3.44
N ARG A 171 -26.98 -1.37 3.01
CA ARG A 171 -28.18 -2.10 2.59
C ARG A 171 -29.17 -2.39 3.74
N ARG A 172 -28.67 -2.52 4.98
CA ARG A 172 -29.49 -2.68 6.20
C ARG A 172 -30.02 -1.32 6.66
N LEU A 173 -29.15 -0.30 6.67
CA LEU A 173 -29.50 1.09 7.01
C LEU A 173 -30.62 1.66 6.12
N THR A 174 -30.55 1.45 4.80
CA THR A 174 -31.60 1.88 3.84
C THR A 174 -32.90 1.07 3.91
N LYS A 175 -32.89 -0.09 4.58
CA LYS A 175 -34.08 -0.91 4.80
C LYS A 175 -34.79 -0.51 6.10
N ASP A 176 -34.01 -0.19 7.13
CA ASP A 176 -34.51 0.05 8.49
C ASP A 176 -34.76 1.56 8.77
N HIS A 177 -34.14 2.48 8.01
CA HIS A 177 -34.23 3.95 8.19
C HIS A 177 -34.44 4.71 6.87
N ALA A 178 -35.24 4.15 5.94
CA ALA A 178 -35.44 4.72 4.59
C ALA A 178 -35.92 6.20 4.59
N ASP A 179 -36.64 6.62 5.63
CA ASP A 179 -37.20 7.96 5.76
C ASP A 179 -36.24 8.99 6.41
N SER A 180 -35.03 8.57 6.81
CA SER A 180 -34.08 9.35 7.62
C SER A 180 -32.69 9.49 6.97
N ILE A 181 -32.66 9.52 5.63
CA ILE A 181 -31.45 9.67 4.81
C ILE A 181 -31.52 10.99 4.03
N SER A 182 -30.44 11.76 4.05
CA SER A 182 -30.28 13.00 3.29
C SER A 182 -29.02 12.93 2.41
N LEU A 183 -29.09 13.42 1.17
CA LEU A 183 -27.94 13.45 0.27
C LEU A 183 -27.38 14.85 0.13
N VAL A 184 -26.06 14.98 0.02
CA VAL A 184 -25.36 16.23 -0.31
C VAL A 184 -24.51 16.00 -1.54
N PHE A 185 -24.78 16.74 -2.61
CA PHE A 185 -24.02 16.69 -3.86
C PHE A 185 -23.09 17.88 -3.96
N PHE A 186 -21.81 17.65 -4.26
CA PHE A 186 -20.81 18.70 -4.44
C PHE A 186 -20.52 18.92 -5.93
N GLN A 187 -20.37 20.19 -6.34
CA GLN A 187 -20.04 20.61 -7.71
C GLN A 187 -21.08 20.24 -8.80
N CYS A 188 -22.38 20.21 -8.46
CA CYS A 188 -23.46 20.03 -9.43
C CYS A 188 -24.34 21.30 -9.53
N SER A 189 -24.78 21.69 -10.73
CA SER A 189 -25.72 22.80 -10.90
C SER A 189 -27.15 22.38 -10.49
N GLU A 190 -27.98 23.32 -10.03
CA GLU A 190 -29.38 23.03 -9.69
C GLU A 190 -30.16 22.40 -10.85
N GLU A 191 -29.83 22.77 -12.08
CA GLU A 191 -30.46 22.25 -13.30
C GLU A 191 -30.04 20.80 -13.59
N GLY A 192 -28.77 20.46 -13.32
CA GLY A 192 -28.26 19.09 -13.35
C GLY A 192 -28.95 18.20 -12.32
N ILE A 193 -29.21 18.72 -11.12
CA ILE A 193 -29.92 18.01 -10.06
C ILE A 193 -31.38 17.75 -10.43
N ARG A 194 -32.08 18.72 -11.04
CA ARG A 194 -33.48 18.53 -11.47
C ARG A 194 -33.63 17.46 -12.55
N SER A 195 -32.61 17.27 -13.40
CA SER A 195 -32.58 16.23 -14.42
C SER A 195 -32.48 14.80 -13.85
N LEU A 196 -32.15 14.65 -12.56
CA LEU A 196 -32.02 13.36 -11.88
C LEU A 196 -33.37 12.67 -11.66
N PHE A 197 -34.46 13.44 -11.51
CA PHE A 197 -35.76 12.91 -11.14
C PHE A 197 -36.50 12.33 -12.35
N LEU A 198 -36.93 11.07 -12.24
CA LEU A 198 -37.80 10.49 -13.27
C LEU A 198 -39.20 11.14 -13.27
N PRO A 199 -39.82 11.34 -14.46
CA PRO A 199 -41.22 11.72 -14.56
C PRO A 199 -42.13 10.66 -13.92
N GLU A 200 -43.20 11.09 -13.26
CA GLU A 200 -44.10 10.24 -12.46
C GLU A 200 -44.65 9.01 -13.20
N LYS A 201 -44.82 9.12 -14.53
CA LYS A 201 -45.31 8.05 -15.40
C LYS A 201 -44.30 6.91 -15.60
N GLU A 202 -43.01 7.19 -15.51
CA GLU A 202 -41.95 6.17 -15.68
C GLU A 202 -41.65 5.42 -14.38
N ILE A 203 -41.83 6.06 -13.23
CA ILE A 203 -41.64 5.47 -11.89
C ILE A 203 -42.45 4.18 -11.71
N LYS A 204 -43.69 4.14 -12.24
CA LYS A 204 -44.55 2.95 -12.15
C LYS A 204 -44.02 1.74 -12.93
N LYS A 205 -43.21 1.95 -13.98
CA LYS A 205 -42.62 0.87 -14.79
C LYS A 205 -41.30 0.35 -14.22
N THR A 206 -40.57 1.16 -13.45
CA THR A 206 -39.20 0.88 -12.98
C THR A 206 -39.08 0.75 -11.46
N MET A 207 -40.18 0.58 -10.73
CA MET A 207 -40.20 0.38 -9.26
C MET A 207 -39.25 -0.72 -8.74
N GLY A 208 -38.99 -1.78 -9.51
CA GLY A 208 -37.99 -2.79 -9.14
C GLY A 208 -36.52 -2.36 -9.32
N MET A 209 -36.26 -1.37 -10.17
CA MET A 209 -34.92 -0.89 -10.57
C MET A 209 -34.46 0.34 -9.78
N LEU A 210 -35.38 1.07 -9.15
CA LEU A 210 -35.12 2.32 -8.43
C LEU A 210 -34.25 2.17 -7.16
N ASN A 211 -33.99 0.94 -6.70
CA ASN A 211 -33.24 0.66 -5.47
C ASN A 211 -31.79 0.20 -5.71
N GLY A 212 -31.31 0.18 -6.95
CA GLY A 212 -29.98 -0.38 -7.21
C GLY A 212 -28.83 0.44 -6.62
N TRP A 213 -29.01 1.75 -6.36
CA TRP A 213 -27.95 2.60 -5.79
C TRP A 213 -27.68 2.24 -4.32
N ARG A 214 -28.65 1.61 -3.65
CA ARG A 214 -28.51 1.03 -2.31
C ARG A 214 -27.53 -0.16 -2.27
N LYS A 215 -27.09 -0.64 -3.45
CA LYS A 215 -26.06 -1.66 -3.62
C LYS A 215 -24.69 -1.08 -3.99
N THR A 216 -24.58 0.24 -4.19
CA THR A 216 -23.32 0.90 -4.53
C THR A 216 -22.36 0.86 -3.35
N ILE A 217 -21.08 0.59 -3.62
CA ILE A 217 -20.04 0.46 -2.60
C ILE A 217 -19.66 1.85 -2.10
N CYS A 218 -19.58 1.97 -0.77
CA CYS A 218 -19.21 3.20 -0.08
C CYS A 218 -17.68 3.29 0.03
N SER A 219 -17.07 4.32 -0.55
CA SER A 219 -15.61 4.46 -0.57
C SER A 219 -15.02 4.91 0.78
N TYR A 220 -15.82 5.58 1.62
CA TYR A 220 -15.36 6.12 2.91
C TYR A 220 -16.51 6.20 3.93
N LYS A 221 -16.37 5.65 5.15
CA LYS A 221 -17.46 5.65 6.15
C LYS A 221 -17.01 6.37 7.42
N VAL A 222 -17.86 7.23 7.99
CA VAL A 222 -17.57 7.97 9.24
C VAL A 222 -18.76 7.88 10.19
N GLU A 223 -18.57 7.32 11.38
CA GLU A 223 -19.63 7.19 12.38
C GLU A 223 -19.59 8.36 13.38
N LEU A 224 -20.74 8.95 13.71
CA LEU A 224 -20.83 10.09 14.63
C LEU A 224 -21.59 9.68 15.89
N SER A 225 -20.96 9.77 17.05
CA SER A 225 -21.66 9.52 18.31
C SER A 225 -22.58 10.70 18.68
N ARG A 226 -23.68 10.41 19.39
CA ARG A 226 -24.65 11.44 19.81
C ARG A 226 -24.03 12.49 20.75
N SER A 227 -22.97 12.13 21.47
CA SER A 227 -22.16 13.02 22.33
C SER A 227 -21.21 13.93 21.55
N SER A 228 -21.06 13.73 20.23
CA SER A 228 -20.25 14.56 19.34
C SER A 228 -21.03 15.71 18.69
N LEU A 229 -22.31 15.87 19.01
CA LEU A 229 -23.16 16.98 18.56
C LEU A 229 -23.55 17.78 19.80
N ILE A 230 -22.99 18.98 19.97
CA ILE A 230 -23.29 19.85 21.12
C ILE A 230 -24.49 20.72 20.70
N ASP A 231 -25.63 20.51 21.37
CA ASP A 231 -26.92 21.21 21.25
C ASP A 231 -27.50 21.38 19.84
N VAL A 232 -28.47 20.51 19.51
CA VAL A 232 -29.46 20.79 18.45
C VAL A 232 -30.70 21.35 19.13
N GLU A 233 -30.76 22.66 19.37
CA GLU A 233 -32.01 23.30 19.77
C GLU A 233 -32.85 23.60 18.53
N PRO A 234 -34.04 22.99 18.36
CA PRO A 234 -34.95 23.37 17.28
C PRO A 234 -35.53 24.75 17.60
N MET A 235 -35.14 25.78 16.84
CA MET A 235 -35.88 27.04 16.84
C MET A 235 -37.06 26.95 15.86
N GLU A 236 -38.25 27.33 16.31
CA GLU A 236 -39.50 27.34 15.51
C GLU A 236 -39.57 28.51 14.49
N THR A 237 -38.46 28.87 13.86
CA THR A 237 -38.45 29.93 12.84
C THR A 237 -37.71 29.49 11.58
N ASP A 238 -38.19 29.96 10.43
CA ASP A 238 -37.70 29.66 9.06
C ASP A 238 -36.23 30.07 8.78
N GLU A 239 -35.52 30.52 9.81
CA GLU A 239 -34.09 30.82 9.81
C GLU A 239 -33.32 29.66 10.46
N GLY A 240 -32.72 28.83 9.60
CA GLY A 240 -31.91 27.63 9.84
C GLY A 240 -31.41 27.30 11.27
N CYS A 241 -31.55 26.03 11.65
CA CYS A 241 -30.97 25.45 12.86
C CYS A 241 -29.44 25.70 12.93
N ARG A 242 -28.94 26.21 14.07
CA ARG A 242 -27.50 26.32 14.33
C ARG A 242 -26.97 25.02 14.93
N LEU A 243 -26.05 24.38 14.24
CA LEU A 243 -25.18 23.33 14.79
C LEU A 243 -23.93 23.99 15.38
N MET A 244 -23.62 23.73 16.65
CA MET A 244 -22.31 24.02 17.23
C MET A 244 -21.44 22.75 17.07
N PRO A 245 -20.46 22.74 16.15
CA PRO A 245 -19.69 21.53 15.90
C PRO A 245 -18.75 21.24 17.08
N SER A 246 -18.74 20.00 17.58
CA SER A 246 -17.70 19.55 18.50
C SER A 246 -16.34 19.46 17.79
N GLU A 247 -15.23 19.41 18.53
CA GLU A 247 -13.89 19.18 17.95
C GLU A 247 -13.86 17.94 17.03
N ASN A 248 -14.55 16.85 17.41
CA ASN A 248 -14.67 15.64 16.59
C ASN A 248 -15.38 15.91 15.25
N PHE A 249 -16.42 16.73 15.24
CA PHE A 249 -17.14 17.06 14.01
C PHE A 249 -16.33 17.99 13.09
N ILE A 250 -15.53 18.90 13.67
CA ILE A 250 -14.56 19.72 12.94
C ILE A 250 -13.47 18.84 12.31
N GLU A 251 -12.99 17.81 13.02
CA GLU A 251 -12.06 16.83 12.48
C GLU A 251 -12.67 16.03 11.32
N VAL A 252 -13.95 15.64 11.42
CA VAL A 252 -14.66 14.98 10.31
C VAL A 252 -14.78 15.89 9.08
N LEU A 253 -15.06 17.18 9.26
CA LEU A 253 -15.06 18.14 8.16
C LEU A 253 -13.66 18.34 7.57
N SER A 254 -12.63 18.36 8.41
CA SER A 254 -11.23 18.40 7.98
C SER A 254 -10.85 17.14 7.18
N ARG A 255 -11.29 15.96 7.63
CA ARG A 255 -11.13 14.67 6.94
C ARG A 255 -11.89 14.63 5.62
N LEU A 256 -13.13 15.11 5.55
CA LEU A 256 -13.88 15.22 4.29
C LEU A 256 -13.22 16.21 3.31
N ARG A 257 -12.57 17.25 3.83
CA ARG A 257 -11.80 18.23 3.05
C ARG A 257 -10.43 17.68 2.59
N THR A 258 -9.80 16.77 3.36
CA THR A 258 -8.48 16.17 3.07
C THR A 258 -8.56 14.81 2.37
N ALA A 259 -9.68 14.10 2.42
CA ALA A 259 -9.95 12.92 1.60
C ALA A 259 -9.91 13.24 0.09
N ALA A 260 -10.04 14.52 -0.28
CA ALA A 260 -9.80 15.03 -1.63
C ALA A 260 -8.30 15.18 -1.99
N VAL A 261 -7.39 15.08 -1.01
CA VAL A 261 -5.94 15.21 -1.14
C VAL A 261 -5.24 13.86 -0.96
N ASP A 262 -5.72 13.00 -0.05
CA ASP A 262 -5.13 11.68 0.21
C ASP A 262 -5.47 10.61 -0.85
N ALA A 263 -6.39 10.90 -1.77
CA ALA A 263 -6.56 10.11 -3.00
C ALA A 263 -5.32 10.18 -3.92
N ALA A 264 -4.32 11.03 -3.63
CA ALA A 264 -3.08 11.12 -4.39
C ALA A 264 -2.07 9.98 -4.12
N ASP A 265 -2.19 9.23 -3.02
CA ASP A 265 -1.25 8.11 -2.71
C ASP A 265 -1.82 6.71 -3.06
N GLU A 266 -2.91 6.66 -3.83
CA GLU A 266 -3.42 5.45 -4.49
C GLU A 266 -2.94 5.31 -5.95
N SER A 267 -1.99 6.13 -6.41
CA SER A 267 -1.43 5.97 -7.76
C SER A 267 -0.63 4.66 -7.87
N ALA A 268 -0.98 3.82 -8.85
CA ALA A 268 -0.25 2.59 -9.11
C ALA A 268 1.19 2.91 -9.51
N GLY A 269 2.16 2.50 -8.69
CA GLY A 269 3.57 2.61 -9.05
C GLY A 269 3.94 1.63 -10.17
N ALA A 270 5.19 1.69 -10.64
CA ALA A 270 5.68 0.76 -11.65
C ALA A 270 6.92 0.00 -11.15
N LEU A 271 7.06 -1.26 -11.55
CA LEU A 271 8.26 -2.07 -11.35
C LEU A 271 8.76 -2.57 -12.71
N LEU A 272 9.82 -1.95 -13.19
CA LEU A 272 10.48 -2.30 -14.44
C LEU A 272 11.56 -3.35 -14.22
N PHE A 273 11.57 -4.40 -15.02
CA PHE A 273 12.48 -5.55 -14.89
C PHE A 273 12.93 -6.13 -16.24
N PHE A 274 13.99 -6.94 -16.24
CA PHE A 274 14.63 -7.43 -17.47
C PHE A 274 14.59 -8.96 -17.61
N PRO A 275 13.61 -9.52 -18.35
CA PRO A 275 13.60 -10.91 -18.81
C PRO A 275 14.66 -11.18 -19.89
N GLY A 276 15.93 -10.90 -19.56
CA GLY A 276 17.08 -11.07 -20.45
C GLY A 276 18.14 -11.99 -19.87
N ILE A 277 19.26 -12.08 -20.59
CA ILE A 277 20.46 -12.82 -20.21
C ILE A 277 21.64 -11.85 -20.04
N PRO A 278 22.74 -12.25 -19.35
CA PRO A 278 23.92 -11.40 -19.26
C PRO A 278 24.44 -10.98 -20.64
N GLY A 279 24.78 -9.70 -20.78
CA GLY A 279 25.19 -9.12 -22.06
C GLY A 279 24.05 -8.47 -22.87
N CYS A 280 22.80 -8.54 -22.40
CA CYS A 280 21.65 -7.96 -23.10
C CYS A 280 21.62 -6.42 -23.16
N GLY A 281 22.46 -5.72 -22.38
CA GLY A 281 22.52 -4.26 -22.34
C GLY A 281 21.75 -3.61 -21.18
N LYS A 282 21.19 -4.39 -20.24
CA LYS A 282 20.46 -3.89 -19.05
C LYS A 282 21.18 -2.75 -18.31
N SER A 283 22.44 -2.94 -17.92
CA SER A 283 23.18 -1.91 -17.17
C SER A 283 23.54 -0.68 -18.00
N SER A 284 23.58 -0.80 -19.33
CA SER A 284 23.68 0.35 -20.24
C SER A 284 22.37 1.14 -20.28
N LEU A 285 21.22 0.46 -20.27
CA LEU A 285 19.90 1.09 -20.23
C LEU A 285 19.58 1.70 -18.85
N THR A 286 20.24 1.25 -17.79
CA THR A 286 20.06 1.77 -16.43
C THR A 286 21.26 2.56 -15.92
N CYS A 287 22.13 3.06 -16.80
CA CYS A 287 23.30 3.84 -16.39
C CYS A 287 22.90 5.23 -15.84
N THR A 288 23.83 5.92 -15.19
CA THR A 288 23.57 7.24 -14.57
C THR A 288 23.11 8.30 -15.55
N GLU A 289 23.58 8.24 -16.81
CA GLU A 289 23.16 9.16 -17.88
C GLU A 289 21.67 9.00 -18.17
N VAL A 290 21.22 7.78 -18.43
CA VAL A 290 19.80 7.46 -18.70
C VAL A 290 18.93 7.74 -17.48
N GLN A 291 19.42 7.45 -16.27
CA GLN A 291 18.71 7.81 -15.04
C GLN A 291 18.51 9.32 -14.91
N GLY A 292 19.55 10.11 -15.22
CA GLY A 292 19.45 11.58 -15.22
C GLY A 292 18.47 12.11 -16.27
N GLU A 293 18.43 11.50 -17.46
CA GLU A 293 17.48 11.83 -18.52
C GLU A 293 16.03 11.52 -18.11
N LEU A 294 15.79 10.33 -17.53
CA LEU A 294 14.48 9.94 -17.00
C LEU A 294 14.02 10.86 -15.87
N GLN A 295 14.89 11.15 -14.90
CA GLN A 295 14.57 12.06 -13.80
C GLN A 295 14.26 13.47 -14.30
N SER A 296 15.03 13.98 -15.26
CA SER A 296 14.80 15.29 -15.86
C SER A 296 13.47 15.34 -16.60
N SER A 297 13.15 14.30 -17.37
CA SER A 297 11.89 14.17 -18.10
C SER A 297 10.68 14.08 -17.17
N LEU A 298 10.78 13.33 -16.07
CA LEU A 298 9.74 13.24 -15.04
C LEU A 298 9.53 14.58 -14.33
N LYS A 299 10.62 15.29 -13.99
CA LYS A 299 10.55 16.64 -13.40
C LYS A 299 9.89 17.65 -14.35
N GLN A 300 10.22 17.63 -15.64
CA GLN A 300 9.59 18.51 -16.64
C GLN A 300 8.08 18.26 -16.77
N ARG A 301 7.63 17.03 -16.51
CA ARG A 301 6.20 16.65 -16.50
C ARG A 301 5.52 16.91 -15.16
N ASN A 302 6.21 17.46 -14.16
CA ASN A 302 5.75 17.57 -12.77
C ASN A 302 5.21 16.24 -12.21
N HIS A 303 5.80 15.12 -12.63
CA HIS A 303 5.34 13.80 -12.22
C HIS A 303 5.64 13.57 -10.73
N PRO A 304 4.67 13.14 -9.91
CA PRO A 304 4.80 13.09 -8.45
C PRO A 304 5.68 11.93 -7.95
N CYS A 305 5.87 10.89 -8.77
CA CYS A 305 6.53 9.67 -8.33
C CYS A 305 8.07 9.74 -8.35
N GLU A 306 8.68 9.23 -7.28
CA GLU A 306 10.13 9.06 -7.17
C GLU A 306 10.63 7.92 -8.08
N LEU A 307 11.69 8.18 -8.86
CA LEU A 307 12.39 7.15 -9.64
C LEU A 307 13.52 6.52 -8.82
N ILE A 308 13.44 5.21 -8.60
CA ILE A 308 14.41 4.45 -7.81
C ILE A 308 15.02 3.34 -8.66
N VAL A 309 16.35 3.31 -8.77
CA VAL A 309 17.07 2.24 -9.47
C VAL A 309 17.77 1.33 -8.47
N LYS A 310 17.51 0.03 -8.54
CA LYS A 310 18.12 -0.98 -7.67
C LYS A 310 18.98 -1.96 -8.46
N VAL A 311 20.28 -1.99 -8.16
CA VAL A 311 21.24 -2.88 -8.83
C VAL A 311 21.33 -4.22 -8.10
N GLY A 312 21.07 -5.30 -8.83
CA GLY A 312 21.04 -6.65 -8.29
C GLY A 312 22.35 -7.09 -7.63
N ASP A 313 23.48 -6.76 -8.27
CA ASP A 313 24.81 -7.23 -7.86
C ASP A 313 25.40 -6.44 -6.67
N GLN A 314 24.79 -5.29 -6.33
CA GLN A 314 25.21 -4.43 -5.21
C GLN A 314 24.33 -4.61 -3.97
N THR A 315 23.21 -5.33 -4.09
CA THR A 315 22.24 -5.49 -2.99
C THR A 315 22.68 -6.60 -2.05
N ARG A 316 22.80 -6.30 -0.75
CA ARG A 316 23.05 -7.29 0.30
C ARG A 316 21.72 -7.98 0.68
N GLY A 317 21.74 -9.31 0.86
CA GLY A 317 20.55 -10.10 1.23
C GLY A 317 19.73 -10.65 0.06
N LYS A 318 18.52 -11.16 0.33
CA LYS A 318 17.61 -11.71 -0.71
C LYS A 318 17.01 -10.57 -1.53
N PHE A 319 17.59 -10.29 -2.70
CA PHE A 319 17.26 -9.14 -3.57
C PHE A 319 15.76 -8.80 -3.66
N TRP A 320 14.91 -9.75 -4.04
CA TRP A 320 13.48 -9.48 -4.24
C TRP A 320 12.72 -9.18 -2.95
N GLN A 321 13.18 -9.70 -1.81
CA GLN A 321 12.60 -9.35 -0.50
C GLN A 321 12.96 -7.91 -0.10
N VAL A 322 14.17 -7.47 -0.44
CA VAL A 322 14.59 -6.06 -0.27
C VAL A 322 13.73 -5.16 -1.15
N VAL A 323 13.57 -5.48 -2.44
CA VAL A 323 12.71 -4.70 -3.36
C VAL A 323 11.27 -4.63 -2.85
N LYS A 324 10.70 -5.77 -2.40
CA LYS A 324 9.35 -5.83 -1.85
C LYS A 324 9.18 -4.93 -0.62
N HIS A 325 10.11 -5.02 0.34
CA HIS A 325 10.06 -4.24 1.57
C HIS A 325 10.25 -2.73 1.33
N GLU A 326 11.18 -2.34 0.44
CA GLU A 326 11.41 -0.93 0.13
C GLU A 326 10.22 -0.33 -0.65
N ARG A 327 9.67 -1.05 -1.63
CA ARG A 327 8.47 -0.61 -2.36
C ARG A 327 7.22 -0.52 -1.49
N ALA A 328 7.05 -1.42 -0.52
CA ALA A 328 5.91 -1.37 0.39
C ALA A 328 5.83 -0.03 1.18
N LYS A 329 6.97 0.63 1.38
CA LYS A 329 7.07 1.96 2.01
C LYS A 329 6.80 3.13 1.05
N ARG A 330 6.84 2.89 -0.27
CA ARG A 330 6.75 3.91 -1.33
C ARG A 330 5.98 3.34 -2.52
N LYS A 331 4.67 3.08 -2.36
CA LYS A 331 3.88 2.31 -3.33
C LYS A 331 3.76 3.01 -4.70
N ALA A 332 3.62 4.33 -4.70
CA ALA A 332 3.59 5.15 -5.92
C ALA A 332 4.93 5.26 -6.66
N SER A 333 6.05 4.77 -6.10
CA SER A 333 7.38 4.93 -6.72
C SER A 333 7.55 4.13 -8.02
N LEU A 334 8.39 4.66 -8.92
CA LEU A 334 8.82 4.02 -10.16
C LEU A 334 10.14 3.29 -9.90
N TYR A 335 10.11 1.97 -9.82
CA TYR A 335 11.31 1.16 -9.62
C TYR A 335 11.86 0.61 -10.92
N ILE A 336 13.18 0.72 -11.10
CA ILE A 336 13.95 0.02 -12.15
C ILE A 336 14.87 -0.98 -11.45
N VAL A 337 14.71 -2.28 -11.72
CA VAL A 337 15.60 -3.32 -11.15
C VAL A 337 16.61 -3.78 -12.18
N ASP A 338 17.88 -3.36 -12.01
CA ASP A 338 18.98 -3.75 -12.89
C ASP A 338 19.46 -5.19 -12.56
N LYS A 339 18.61 -6.18 -12.82
CA LYS A 339 18.85 -7.62 -12.58
C LYS A 339 18.23 -8.48 -13.68
N ASN A 340 18.92 -9.55 -14.09
CA ASN A 340 18.35 -10.54 -14.99
C ASN A 340 17.22 -11.30 -14.28
N VAL A 341 16.07 -11.43 -14.92
CA VAL A 341 14.87 -12.06 -14.35
C VAL A 341 14.48 -13.30 -15.18
N PRO A 342 15.07 -14.47 -14.89
CA PRO A 342 14.75 -15.70 -15.59
C PRO A 342 13.33 -16.20 -15.27
N ALA A 343 12.83 -17.15 -16.08
CA ALA A 343 11.47 -17.67 -15.98
C ALA A 343 11.05 -18.13 -14.57
N SER A 344 11.96 -18.75 -13.83
CA SER A 344 11.72 -19.21 -12.45
C SER A 344 11.49 -18.08 -11.44
N THR A 345 11.78 -16.84 -11.80
CA THR A 345 11.68 -15.67 -10.91
C THR A 345 10.43 -14.82 -11.19
N TRP A 346 9.73 -15.03 -12.30
CA TRP A 346 8.58 -14.20 -12.69
C TRP A 346 7.46 -14.21 -11.65
N GLU A 347 7.20 -15.35 -11.00
CA GLU A 347 6.22 -15.45 -9.92
C GLU A 347 6.60 -14.62 -8.69
N THR A 348 7.89 -14.56 -8.35
CA THR A 348 8.38 -13.67 -7.29
C THR A 348 8.19 -12.20 -7.66
N VAL A 349 8.49 -11.81 -8.91
CA VAL A 349 8.28 -10.41 -9.35
C VAL A 349 6.79 -10.06 -9.38
N ALA A 350 5.95 -10.98 -9.86
CA ALA A 350 4.50 -10.83 -9.83
C ALA A 350 3.99 -10.62 -8.41
N ASP A 351 4.42 -11.42 -7.43
CA ASP A 351 4.07 -11.24 -6.01
C ASP A 351 4.50 -9.86 -5.48
N VAL A 352 5.70 -9.38 -5.84
CA VAL A 352 6.12 -8.00 -5.48
C VAL A 352 5.15 -6.97 -6.08
N CYS A 353 4.82 -7.09 -7.36
CA CYS A 353 3.88 -6.18 -8.02
C CYS A 353 2.49 -6.21 -7.39
N GLY A 354 1.89 -7.39 -7.22
CA GLY A 354 0.56 -7.56 -6.65
C GLY A 354 0.48 -7.07 -5.20
N SER A 355 1.48 -7.36 -4.38
CA SER A 355 1.52 -6.92 -2.97
C SER A 355 1.84 -5.43 -2.77
N THR A 356 2.37 -4.74 -3.79
CA THR A 356 2.74 -3.32 -3.71
C THR A 356 1.93 -2.42 -4.64
N ASN A 357 0.83 -2.94 -5.22
CA ASN A 357 -0.02 -2.27 -6.19
C ASN A 357 0.78 -1.65 -7.36
N ALA A 358 1.71 -2.42 -7.93
CA ALA A 358 2.59 -1.96 -8.99
C ALA A 358 2.30 -2.63 -10.32
N VAL A 359 2.39 -1.87 -11.42
CA VAL A 359 2.39 -2.43 -12.78
C VAL A 359 3.78 -2.97 -13.12
N GLY A 360 3.83 -4.22 -13.56
CA GLY A 360 5.07 -4.86 -14.03
C GLY A 360 5.43 -4.39 -15.44
N ILE A 361 6.65 -3.89 -15.63
CA ILE A 361 7.13 -3.42 -16.94
C ILE A 361 8.33 -4.27 -17.37
N PRO A 362 8.13 -5.39 -18.09
CA PRO A 362 9.24 -6.16 -18.64
C PRO A 362 9.86 -5.39 -19.80
N VAL A 363 11.18 -5.22 -19.76
CA VAL A 363 11.97 -4.73 -20.90
C VAL A 363 12.39 -5.92 -21.73
N LEU A 364 11.76 -6.05 -22.88
CA LEU A 364 11.98 -7.13 -23.82
C LEU A 364 12.76 -6.62 -25.02
N PRO A 365 13.61 -7.45 -25.64
CA PRO A 365 14.19 -7.09 -26.91
C PRO A 365 13.09 -7.14 -28.00
N ASP A 366 13.29 -6.42 -29.10
CA ASP A 366 12.34 -6.34 -30.21
C ASP A 366 12.10 -7.69 -30.93
N ALA A 367 11.13 -7.71 -31.85
CA ALA A 367 10.77 -8.90 -32.63
C ALA A 367 11.93 -9.43 -33.50
N VAL A 368 12.90 -8.58 -33.86
CA VAL A 368 14.11 -9.01 -34.59
C VAL A 368 15.00 -9.88 -33.70
N SER A 369 15.06 -9.54 -32.42
CA SER A 369 15.87 -10.24 -31.42
C SER A 369 15.14 -11.45 -30.81
N LEU A 370 13.81 -11.36 -30.67
CA LEU A 370 12.92 -12.44 -30.25
C LEU A 370 12.59 -13.39 -31.41
N ALA A 371 13.46 -14.37 -31.65
CA ALA A 371 13.19 -15.46 -32.58
C ALA A 371 13.35 -16.80 -31.88
N THR A 372 12.42 -17.74 -32.14
CA THR A 372 12.45 -19.06 -31.51
C THR A 372 13.66 -19.85 -32.00
N THR A 373 14.61 -20.12 -31.10
CA THR A 373 15.71 -21.05 -31.37
C THR A 373 15.26 -22.46 -31.04
N ARG A 374 15.21 -23.33 -32.05
CA ARG A 374 14.87 -24.75 -31.91
C ARG A 374 16.12 -25.61 -32.05
N VAL A 375 16.43 -26.37 -31.01
CA VAL A 375 17.60 -27.25 -30.98
C VAL A 375 17.12 -28.69 -30.93
N LYS A 376 17.67 -29.53 -31.82
CA LYS A 376 17.46 -30.98 -31.82
C LYS A 376 18.68 -31.66 -31.20
N GLY A 377 18.41 -32.65 -30.37
CA GLY A 377 19.38 -33.45 -29.66
C GLY A 377 19.81 -32.86 -28.32
N LEU A 378 20.50 -33.67 -27.52
CA LEU A 378 21.32 -33.21 -26.40
C LEU A 378 22.57 -34.07 -26.29
N ARG A 379 23.61 -33.55 -25.63
CA ARG A 379 24.85 -34.27 -25.34
C ARG A 379 25.01 -34.43 -23.83
N ARG A 380 25.04 -35.67 -23.35
CA ARG A 380 25.24 -35.99 -21.93
C ARG A 380 26.70 -35.79 -21.51
N PRO A 381 27.00 -35.67 -20.21
CA PRO A 381 28.37 -35.56 -19.72
C PRO A 381 29.27 -36.74 -20.09
N ASP A 382 28.71 -37.94 -20.20
CA ASP A 382 29.40 -39.16 -20.64
C ASP A 382 29.73 -39.19 -22.15
N GLY A 383 29.33 -38.15 -22.89
CA GLY A 383 29.52 -38.04 -24.33
C GLY A 383 28.41 -38.65 -25.18
N ALA A 384 27.42 -39.30 -24.58
CA ALA A 384 26.29 -39.86 -25.33
C ALA A 384 25.42 -38.75 -25.94
N ILE A 385 25.06 -38.92 -27.20
CA ILE A 385 24.15 -38.02 -27.93
C ILE A 385 22.75 -38.65 -27.94
N VAL A 386 21.74 -37.86 -27.58
CA VAL A 386 20.33 -38.28 -27.61
C VAL A 386 19.60 -37.41 -28.62
N GLU A 387 19.36 -37.91 -29.83
CA GLU A 387 18.85 -37.11 -30.96
C GLU A 387 17.36 -36.76 -30.89
N GLU A 388 16.55 -37.55 -30.17
CA GLU A 388 15.09 -37.43 -30.15
C GLU A 388 14.59 -36.22 -29.34
N LYS A 389 15.44 -35.66 -28.49
CA LYS A 389 15.06 -34.52 -27.64
C LYS A 389 15.02 -33.25 -28.46
N VAL A 390 13.97 -32.47 -28.28
CA VAL A 390 13.86 -31.13 -28.87
C VAL A 390 13.62 -30.14 -27.74
N HIS A 391 14.31 -29.01 -27.81
CA HIS A 391 14.10 -27.91 -26.89
C HIS A 391 14.09 -26.58 -27.63
N VAL A 392 13.28 -25.66 -27.11
CA VAL A 392 13.03 -24.35 -27.70
C VAL A 392 13.36 -23.25 -26.70
N TYR A 393 13.79 -22.10 -27.21
CA TYR A 393 14.12 -20.90 -26.46
C TYR A 393 13.58 -19.67 -27.18
N PRO A 394 13.25 -18.58 -26.46
CA PRO A 394 12.54 -17.44 -27.04
C PRO A 394 13.46 -16.42 -27.73
N PHE A 395 14.78 -16.59 -27.61
CA PHE A 395 15.78 -15.69 -28.17
C PHE A 395 16.51 -16.31 -29.35
N SER A 396 16.94 -15.48 -30.31
CA SER A 396 17.73 -15.92 -31.45
C SER A 396 19.17 -16.29 -31.07
N LEU A 397 19.83 -17.12 -31.88
CA LEU A 397 21.27 -17.38 -31.74
C LEU A 397 22.12 -16.11 -31.97
N ARG A 398 21.65 -15.18 -32.82
CA ARG A 398 22.30 -13.87 -33.03
C ARG A 398 22.32 -13.05 -31.75
N TYR A 399 21.21 -13.05 -31.02
CA TYR A 399 21.10 -12.38 -29.72
C TYR A 399 22.05 -13.01 -28.69
N LEU A 400 22.13 -14.34 -28.66
CA LEU A 400 23.06 -15.07 -27.79
C LEU A 400 24.53 -14.74 -28.10
N ALA A 401 24.92 -14.76 -29.37
CA ALA A 401 26.27 -14.42 -29.82
C ALA A 401 26.66 -12.98 -29.44
N LEU A 402 25.76 -12.02 -29.67
CA LEU A 402 25.99 -10.63 -29.29
C LEU A 402 26.12 -10.45 -27.76
N CYS A 403 25.28 -11.14 -26.99
CA CYS A 403 25.37 -11.11 -25.52
C CYS A 403 26.72 -11.66 -25.03
N MET A 404 27.20 -12.77 -25.61
CA MET A 404 28.53 -13.32 -25.31
C MET A 404 29.65 -12.35 -25.68
N ALA A 405 29.63 -11.80 -26.90
CA ALA A 405 30.61 -10.83 -27.36
C ALA A 405 30.68 -9.64 -26.40
N ARG A 406 29.53 -9.06 -26.02
CA ARG A 406 29.47 -7.97 -25.05
C ARG A 406 29.98 -8.33 -23.66
N VAL A 407 29.88 -9.59 -23.22
CA VAL A 407 30.47 -10.06 -21.96
C VAL A 407 31.99 -10.18 -22.10
N LEU A 408 32.49 -10.73 -23.21
CA LEU A 408 33.92 -10.92 -23.48
C LEU A 408 34.65 -9.60 -23.79
N SER A 409 33.96 -8.58 -24.28
CA SER A 409 34.54 -7.25 -24.50
C SER A 409 34.73 -6.45 -23.23
N ARG A 410 34.21 -6.91 -22.08
CA ARG A 410 34.43 -6.25 -20.78
C ARG A 410 35.86 -6.45 -20.31
N THR A 411 36.43 -5.42 -19.71
CA THR A 411 37.74 -5.52 -19.05
C THR A 411 37.68 -6.59 -17.94
N PRO A 412 38.69 -7.46 -17.82
CA PRO A 412 38.72 -8.46 -16.74
C PRO A 412 38.56 -7.83 -15.36
N SER A 413 37.76 -8.47 -14.50
CA SER A 413 37.47 -8.02 -13.13
C SER A 413 36.79 -6.65 -13.01
N SER A 414 36.26 -6.08 -14.09
CA SER A 414 35.62 -4.76 -14.08
C SER A 414 34.13 -4.79 -13.78
N HIS A 415 33.46 -5.94 -13.99
CA HIS A 415 32.02 -6.03 -13.84
C HIS A 415 31.62 -6.41 -12.41
N ILE A 416 30.67 -5.68 -11.82
CA ILE A 416 30.24 -5.85 -10.42
C ILE A 416 29.72 -7.28 -10.15
N GLY A 417 28.97 -7.86 -11.09
CA GLY A 417 28.50 -9.25 -11.03
C GLY A 417 29.55 -10.33 -11.32
N LYS A 418 30.83 -9.97 -11.48
CA LYS A 418 31.98 -10.87 -11.73
C LYS A 418 31.90 -11.76 -12.99
N LEU A 419 31.02 -11.41 -13.93
CA LEU A 419 30.92 -12.04 -15.25
C LEU A 419 31.48 -11.09 -16.32
N ASP A 420 32.70 -11.38 -16.73
CA ASP A 420 33.48 -10.61 -17.70
C ASP A 420 34.47 -11.53 -18.44
N ARG A 421 35.36 -10.96 -19.26
CA ARG A 421 36.35 -11.72 -20.03
C ARG A 421 37.22 -12.64 -19.18
N GLY A 422 37.50 -12.26 -17.93
CA GLY A 422 38.33 -13.03 -17.00
C GLY A 422 37.63 -14.23 -16.37
N THR A 423 36.31 -14.36 -16.50
CA THR A 423 35.56 -15.52 -15.95
C THR A 423 35.89 -16.80 -16.72
N LYS A 424 36.43 -17.84 -16.07
CA LYS A 424 36.90 -19.10 -16.72
C LYS A 424 35.95 -19.63 -17.81
N ARG A 425 34.65 -19.73 -17.48
CA ARG A 425 33.59 -20.25 -18.37
C ARG A 425 32.53 -19.20 -18.71
N ALA A 426 32.96 -18.02 -19.15
CA ALA A 426 32.08 -16.87 -19.40
C ALA A 426 30.97 -17.19 -20.40
N CYS A 427 31.31 -17.78 -21.56
CA CYS A 427 30.33 -18.11 -22.59
C CYS A 427 29.36 -19.18 -22.08
N MET A 428 29.85 -20.23 -21.43
CA MET A 428 28.98 -21.27 -20.86
C MET A 428 28.07 -20.75 -19.73
N VAL A 429 28.50 -19.75 -18.95
CA VAL A 429 27.62 -19.06 -17.99
C VAL A 429 26.48 -18.35 -18.74
N VAL A 430 26.76 -17.63 -19.84
CA VAL A 430 25.71 -17.01 -20.66
C VAL A 430 24.75 -18.06 -21.23
N ILE A 431 25.27 -19.19 -21.74
CA ILE A 431 24.46 -20.35 -22.19
C ILE A 431 23.54 -20.87 -21.09
N LYS A 432 24.05 -20.99 -19.86
CA LYS A 432 23.26 -21.42 -18.70
C LYS A 432 22.09 -20.47 -18.44
N PHE A 433 22.32 -19.15 -18.50
CA PHE A 433 21.24 -18.16 -18.37
C PHE A 433 20.23 -18.23 -19.52
N PHE A 434 20.69 -18.44 -20.76
CA PHE A 434 19.81 -18.68 -21.92
C PHE A 434 18.93 -19.91 -21.71
N CYS A 435 19.49 -20.97 -21.14
CA CYS A 435 18.78 -22.21 -20.83
C CYS A 435 17.70 -22.08 -19.75
N LEU A 436 17.68 -20.99 -18.96
CA LEU A 436 16.62 -20.74 -17.98
C LEU A 436 15.26 -20.41 -18.62
N TYR A 437 15.24 -20.16 -19.93
CA TYR A 437 14.04 -19.92 -20.73
C TYR A 437 13.67 -21.12 -21.61
N ARG A 438 14.21 -22.31 -21.31
CA ARG A 438 13.89 -23.55 -22.03
C ARG A 438 12.38 -23.80 -22.00
N ARG A 439 11.84 -24.28 -23.13
CA ARG A 439 10.41 -24.60 -23.35
C ARG A 439 9.50 -23.40 -23.56
N ILE A 440 10.07 -22.23 -23.87
CA ILE A 440 9.31 -21.02 -24.17
C ILE A 440 9.66 -20.60 -25.59
N ALA A 441 8.68 -20.54 -26.49
CA ALA A 441 8.86 -19.97 -27.81
C ALA A 441 8.82 -18.42 -27.75
N SER A 442 9.35 -17.76 -28.76
CA SER A 442 9.43 -16.29 -28.79
C SER A 442 8.07 -15.61 -28.71
N HIS A 443 7.05 -16.19 -29.36
CA HIS A 443 5.67 -15.70 -29.32
C HIS A 443 4.97 -15.95 -27.98
N GLU A 444 5.42 -16.95 -27.20
CA GLU A 444 4.84 -17.32 -25.90
C GLU A 444 5.48 -16.57 -24.73
N LEU A 445 6.57 -15.83 -24.96
CA LEU A 445 7.36 -15.23 -23.89
C LEU A 445 6.55 -14.22 -23.07
N LEU A 446 5.87 -13.29 -23.74
CA LEU A 446 5.06 -12.28 -23.06
C LEU A 446 3.82 -12.90 -22.41
N ASP A 447 3.18 -13.89 -23.05
CA ASP A 447 2.04 -14.60 -22.50
C ASP A 447 2.42 -15.38 -21.24
N SER A 448 3.59 -16.02 -21.24
CA SER A 448 4.12 -16.75 -20.09
C SER A 448 4.42 -15.83 -18.91
N ILE A 449 4.94 -14.62 -19.16
CA ILE A 449 5.13 -13.59 -18.13
C ILE A 449 3.77 -13.12 -17.62
N SER A 450 2.86 -12.75 -18.52
CA SER A 450 1.54 -12.22 -18.18
C SER A 450 0.73 -13.22 -17.37
N ALA A 451 0.78 -14.52 -17.70
CA ALA A 451 0.11 -15.57 -16.96
C ALA A 451 0.55 -15.61 -15.48
N LYS A 452 1.83 -15.36 -15.17
CA LYS A 452 2.34 -15.31 -13.79
C LYS A 452 1.92 -14.07 -13.03
N PHE A 453 1.68 -12.96 -13.72
CA PHE A 453 1.21 -11.73 -13.09
C PHE A 453 -0.31 -11.77 -12.85
N ASN A 454 -1.06 -12.34 -13.78
CA ASN A 454 -2.50 -12.52 -13.66
C ASN A 454 -2.90 -13.38 -12.45
N THR A 455 -2.09 -14.37 -12.04
CA THR A 455 -2.39 -15.22 -10.87
C THR A 455 -2.45 -14.46 -9.54
N VAL A 456 -1.87 -13.26 -9.48
CA VAL A 456 -1.84 -12.39 -8.29
C VAL A 456 -2.54 -11.06 -8.53
N GLY A 457 -3.32 -10.95 -9.61
CA GLY A 457 -4.05 -9.72 -9.96
C GLY A 457 -3.16 -8.54 -10.40
N ALA A 458 -1.90 -8.79 -10.77
CA ALA A 458 -0.99 -7.75 -11.23
C ALA A 458 -1.04 -7.58 -12.76
N THR A 459 -0.84 -6.36 -13.25
CA THR A 459 -0.84 -6.03 -14.69
C THR A 459 0.57 -5.97 -15.23
N VAL A 460 0.75 -6.34 -16.51
CA VAL A 460 2.02 -6.27 -17.24
C VAL A 460 1.91 -5.34 -18.44
N SER A 461 2.89 -4.47 -18.63
CA SER A 461 2.95 -3.53 -19.77
C SER A 461 4.38 -3.45 -20.33
N PRO A 462 4.71 -4.16 -21.42
CA PRO A 462 6.10 -4.33 -21.86
C PRO A 462 6.70 -3.08 -22.53
N ILE A 463 8.02 -2.91 -22.40
CA ILE A 463 8.81 -2.00 -23.24
C ILE A 463 9.66 -2.84 -24.18
N THR A 464 9.66 -2.51 -25.46
CA THR A 464 10.52 -3.16 -26.46
C THR A 464 11.72 -2.28 -26.78
N VAL A 465 12.92 -2.85 -26.74
CA VAL A 465 14.17 -2.18 -27.12
C VAL A 465 14.83 -2.91 -28.28
N SER A 466 15.40 -2.16 -29.22
CA SER A 466 16.17 -2.79 -30.29
C SER A 466 17.51 -3.26 -29.76
N VAL A 467 17.88 -4.51 -30.07
CA VAL A 467 19.18 -5.08 -29.68
C VAL A 467 19.96 -5.51 -30.92
N LEU A 468 19.25 -5.95 -31.95
CA LEU A 468 19.80 -6.31 -33.26
C LEU A 468 19.20 -5.42 -34.33
N LYS A 469 20.00 -5.07 -35.34
CA LYS A 469 19.51 -4.45 -36.56
C LYS A 469 18.62 -5.43 -37.32
N SER A 470 17.60 -4.93 -38.00
CA SER A 470 16.80 -5.63 -39.00
C SER A 470 17.65 -5.94 -40.25
N SER A 471 18.66 -6.79 -40.10
CA SER A 471 19.56 -7.24 -41.17
C SER A 471 19.31 -8.71 -41.47
N SER A 472 19.27 -9.06 -42.76
CA SER A 472 19.14 -10.44 -43.26
C SER A 472 20.41 -11.27 -43.10
N LYS A 473 21.52 -10.68 -42.64
CA LYS A 473 22.79 -11.42 -42.43
C LYS A 473 22.61 -12.48 -41.34
N SER A 474 22.81 -13.74 -41.71
CA SER A 474 22.85 -14.88 -40.79
C SER A 474 24.14 -14.87 -39.97
N LEU A 475 24.18 -15.68 -38.91
CA LEU A 475 25.46 -15.95 -38.24
C LEU A 475 26.40 -16.69 -39.19
N PRO A 476 27.73 -16.55 -38.99
CA PRO A 476 28.71 -17.47 -39.56
C PRO A 476 28.36 -18.92 -39.17
N GLY A 477 28.36 -19.83 -40.15
CA GLY A 477 27.83 -21.19 -39.95
C GLY A 477 28.61 -22.03 -38.94
N ASP A 478 29.91 -21.77 -38.78
CA ASP A 478 30.77 -22.37 -37.76
C ASP A 478 30.35 -21.91 -36.35
N LEU A 479 30.13 -20.61 -36.16
CA LEU A 479 29.67 -20.05 -34.89
C LEU A 479 28.26 -20.54 -34.55
N GLU A 480 27.35 -20.58 -35.53
CA GLU A 480 25.99 -21.09 -35.33
C GLU A 480 26.00 -22.55 -34.87
N SER A 481 26.79 -23.39 -35.53
CA SER A 481 26.94 -24.81 -35.18
C SER A 481 27.50 -25.00 -33.76
N LEU A 482 28.48 -24.17 -33.39
CA LEU A 482 29.10 -24.20 -32.07
C LEU A 482 28.15 -23.76 -30.94
N LEU A 483 27.34 -22.73 -31.18
CA LEU A 483 26.29 -22.29 -30.24
C LEU A 483 25.22 -23.38 -30.06
N MET A 484 24.81 -24.04 -31.14
CA MET A 484 23.88 -25.18 -31.07
C MET A 484 24.46 -26.32 -30.23
N GLU A 485 25.75 -26.65 -30.43
CA GLU A 485 26.42 -27.67 -29.63
C GLU A 485 26.51 -27.31 -28.15
N ALA A 486 26.81 -26.05 -27.83
CA ALA A 486 26.81 -25.55 -26.46
C ALA A 486 25.43 -25.66 -25.79
N LEU A 487 24.34 -25.39 -26.52
CA LEU A 487 22.98 -25.55 -26.00
C LEU A 487 22.63 -27.04 -25.77
N ARG A 488 23.06 -27.94 -26.66
CA ARG A 488 22.87 -29.40 -26.50
C ARG A 488 23.64 -29.93 -25.29
N ALA A 489 24.89 -29.51 -25.14
CA ALA A 489 25.73 -29.85 -24.00
C ALA A 489 25.07 -29.35 -22.72
N GLN A 490 24.76 -28.05 -22.61
CA GLN A 490 24.15 -27.51 -21.40
C GLN A 490 22.87 -28.25 -20.99
N PHE A 491 22.02 -28.64 -21.95
CA PHE A 491 20.83 -29.41 -21.63
C PHE A 491 21.12 -30.82 -21.09
N GLY A 492 22.05 -31.56 -21.72
CA GLY A 492 22.40 -32.88 -21.22
C GLY A 492 23.05 -32.83 -19.83
N TYR A 493 23.86 -31.78 -19.57
CA TYR A 493 24.40 -31.52 -18.25
C TYR A 493 23.32 -31.13 -17.23
N ASP A 494 22.31 -30.35 -17.59
CA ASP A 494 21.19 -30.04 -16.69
C ASP A 494 20.38 -31.29 -16.29
N LEU A 495 20.16 -32.23 -17.22
CA LEU A 495 19.42 -33.47 -16.95
C LEU A 495 20.18 -34.47 -16.07
N ALA A 496 21.51 -34.49 -16.18
CA ALA A 496 22.35 -35.38 -15.38
C ALA A 496 22.50 -34.94 -13.91
N ARG A 497 21.94 -33.78 -13.52
CA ARG A 497 22.17 -33.21 -12.19
C ARG A 497 21.37 -33.91 -11.09
N GLY A 498 22.13 -34.48 -10.14
CA GLY A 498 21.70 -34.75 -8.77
C GLY A 498 22.05 -33.66 -7.75
N SER A 499 22.97 -32.70 -8.04
CA SER A 499 23.17 -31.44 -7.28
C SER A 499 24.39 -30.56 -7.68
N SER A 500 25.35 -31.00 -8.50
CA SER A 500 26.63 -30.27 -8.69
C SER A 500 26.61 -29.19 -9.80
N ASP A 501 27.36 -28.10 -9.60
CA ASP A 501 27.43 -26.96 -10.52
C ASP A 501 28.46 -27.11 -11.63
N THR A 502 27.98 -27.35 -12.86
CA THR A 502 28.79 -27.61 -14.07
C THR A 502 29.65 -26.44 -14.52
N THR A 503 29.45 -25.25 -13.96
CA THR A 503 30.35 -24.09 -14.14
C THR A 503 31.51 -24.08 -13.12
N LYS A 504 31.51 -24.99 -12.14
CA LYS A 504 32.48 -25.09 -11.05
C LYS A 504 33.21 -26.44 -10.98
N THR A 505 32.72 -27.47 -11.67
CA THR A 505 33.40 -28.76 -11.81
C THR A 505 34.42 -28.72 -12.95
N ASN A 506 35.64 -29.23 -12.71
CA ASN A 506 36.62 -29.44 -13.77
C ASN A 506 36.03 -30.43 -14.78
N ASP A 507 35.93 -29.98 -16.03
CA ASP A 507 35.33 -30.75 -17.12
C ASP A 507 36.04 -30.32 -18.40
N SER A 508 36.86 -31.21 -18.95
CA SER A 508 37.72 -30.90 -20.09
C SER A 508 36.93 -30.62 -21.36
N TYR A 509 35.76 -31.23 -21.53
CA TYR A 509 34.91 -30.99 -22.69
C TYR A 509 34.29 -29.59 -22.61
N LEU A 510 33.75 -29.20 -21.45
CA LEU A 510 33.21 -27.84 -21.27
C LEU A 510 34.29 -26.76 -21.33
N ASP A 511 35.51 -27.05 -20.87
CA ASP A 511 36.66 -26.14 -21.02
C ASP A 511 37.05 -25.98 -22.49
N ALA A 512 37.17 -27.08 -23.25
CA ALA A 512 37.46 -27.01 -24.69
C ALA A 512 36.35 -26.29 -25.48
N LEU A 513 35.09 -26.53 -25.12
CA LEU A 513 33.95 -25.87 -25.77
C LEU A 513 33.89 -24.36 -25.47
N GLU A 514 34.22 -23.96 -24.24
CA GLU A 514 34.39 -22.54 -23.87
C GLU A 514 35.51 -21.88 -24.69
N ASP A 515 36.67 -22.54 -24.82
CA ASP A 515 37.80 -22.01 -25.59
C ASP A 515 37.44 -21.83 -27.08
N GLN A 516 36.76 -22.82 -27.66
CA GLN A 516 36.24 -22.74 -29.03
C GLN A 516 35.23 -21.59 -29.18
N LEU A 517 34.31 -21.43 -28.22
CA LEU A 517 33.33 -20.35 -28.25
C LEU A 517 34.01 -18.98 -28.20
N ARG A 518 34.98 -18.80 -27.31
CA ARG A 518 35.76 -17.55 -27.21
C ARG A 518 36.49 -17.26 -28.51
N GLN A 519 37.19 -18.24 -29.06
CA GLN A 519 37.92 -18.09 -30.32
C GLN A 519 36.99 -17.74 -31.48
N SER A 520 35.84 -18.42 -31.60
CA SER A 520 34.88 -18.17 -32.67
C SER A 520 34.22 -16.79 -32.53
N ILE A 521 33.85 -16.38 -31.32
CA ILE A 521 33.33 -15.03 -31.04
C ILE A 521 34.36 -13.95 -31.36
N ASP A 522 35.62 -14.12 -30.94
CA ASP A 522 36.70 -13.16 -31.23
C ASP A 522 36.98 -13.09 -32.75
N THR A 523 36.93 -14.23 -33.44
CA THR A 523 37.11 -14.30 -34.91
C THR A 523 36.02 -13.53 -35.65
N HIS A 524 34.77 -13.67 -35.21
CA HIS A 524 33.60 -13.08 -35.86
C HIS A 524 33.13 -11.77 -35.22
N LEU A 525 33.95 -11.17 -34.36
CA LEU A 525 33.55 -10.03 -33.52
C LEU A 525 33.00 -8.86 -34.33
N ALA A 526 33.68 -8.49 -35.42
CA ALA A 526 33.24 -7.41 -36.30
C ALA A 526 31.88 -7.71 -36.94
N ALA A 527 31.65 -8.95 -37.39
CA ALA A 527 30.37 -9.37 -37.95
C ALA A 527 29.26 -9.35 -36.88
N ILE A 528 29.56 -9.77 -35.65
CA ILE A 528 28.60 -9.76 -34.54
C ILE A 528 28.19 -8.33 -34.16
N TYR A 529 29.14 -7.40 -34.08
CA TYR A 529 28.86 -6.00 -33.79
C TYR A 529 28.22 -5.25 -34.98
N ASP A 530 28.49 -5.64 -36.22
CA ASP A 530 27.78 -5.11 -37.39
C ASP A 530 26.26 -5.34 -37.29
N MET A 531 25.85 -6.48 -36.73
CA MET A 531 24.43 -6.77 -36.48
C MET A 531 23.84 -6.14 -35.22
N ALA A 532 24.66 -5.60 -34.32
CA ALA A 532 24.16 -4.95 -33.10
C ALA A 532 23.42 -3.66 -33.46
N ALA A 533 22.27 -3.43 -32.81
CA ALA A 533 21.61 -2.13 -32.86
C ALA A 533 22.51 -1.07 -32.23
N ASP A 534 22.36 0.17 -32.69
CA ASP A 534 23.04 1.32 -32.09
C ASP A 534 22.58 1.50 -30.63
N GLU A 535 23.55 1.69 -29.73
CA GLU A 535 23.27 1.78 -28.30
C GLU A 535 22.45 3.04 -27.96
N GLN A 536 22.70 4.16 -28.65
CA GLN A 536 21.97 5.40 -28.42
C GLN A 536 20.52 5.29 -28.89
N ILE A 537 20.28 4.62 -30.03
CA ILE A 537 18.92 4.29 -30.48
C ILE A 537 18.21 3.43 -29.43
N SER A 538 18.90 2.41 -28.90
CA SER A 538 18.35 1.50 -27.89
C SER A 538 17.97 2.23 -26.60
N ARG A 539 18.84 3.15 -26.12
CA ARG A 539 18.59 4.03 -24.97
C ARG A 539 17.39 4.95 -25.22
N GLY A 540 17.30 5.57 -26.39
CA GLY A 540 16.17 6.42 -26.77
C GLY A 540 14.84 5.67 -26.80
N MET A 541 14.82 4.45 -27.33
CA MET A 541 13.63 3.58 -27.30
C MET A 541 13.23 3.21 -25.87
N PHE A 542 14.20 2.91 -25.01
CA PHE A 542 13.96 2.61 -23.60
C PHE A 542 13.36 3.82 -22.85
N VAL A 543 13.98 5.00 -22.98
CA VAL A 543 13.50 6.24 -22.35
C VAL A 543 12.11 6.58 -22.82
N LYS A 544 11.89 6.58 -24.14
CA LYS A 544 10.58 6.85 -24.73
C LYS A 544 9.54 5.85 -24.25
N GLY A 545 9.83 4.54 -24.35
CA GLY A 545 8.92 3.49 -23.93
C GLY A 545 8.59 3.58 -22.44
N PHE A 546 9.56 3.92 -21.59
CA PHE A 546 9.33 4.16 -20.17
C PHE A 546 8.35 5.31 -19.96
N LEU A 547 8.63 6.47 -20.53
CA LEU A 547 7.79 7.67 -20.38
C LEU A 547 6.39 7.48 -20.99
N ASP A 548 6.27 6.71 -22.07
CA ASP A 548 4.98 6.35 -22.68
C ASP A 548 4.18 5.42 -21.76
N ARG A 549 4.83 4.45 -21.08
CA ARG A 549 4.14 3.60 -20.11
C ARG A 549 3.73 4.37 -18.86
N ILE A 550 4.55 5.29 -18.37
CA ILE A 550 4.18 6.16 -17.25
C ILE A 550 3.00 7.05 -17.64
N ALA A 551 3.05 7.70 -18.81
CA ALA A 551 1.93 8.48 -19.30
C ALA A 551 0.65 7.63 -19.50
N GLN A 552 0.77 6.35 -19.84
CA GLN A 552 -0.37 5.42 -19.88
C GLN A 552 -0.93 5.16 -18.50
N LEU A 553 -0.10 4.96 -17.47
CA LEU A 553 -0.55 4.85 -16.08
C LEU A 553 -1.29 6.11 -15.63
N ASP A 554 -0.79 7.29 -16.04
CA ASP A 554 -1.39 8.59 -15.70
C ASP A 554 -2.67 8.89 -16.49
N SER A 555 -2.83 8.32 -17.69
CA SER A 555 -3.98 8.55 -18.60
C SER A 555 -5.10 7.54 -18.49
N VAL A 556 -4.96 6.51 -17.65
CA VAL A 556 -6.11 5.69 -17.24
C VAL A 556 -6.98 6.53 -16.30
N GLU A 557 -7.92 7.30 -16.86
CA GLU A 557 -9.15 7.61 -16.12
C GLU A 557 -9.74 6.28 -15.61
N PRO A 558 -10.16 6.13 -14.34
CA PRO A 558 -10.52 4.82 -13.78
C PRO A 558 -11.85 4.24 -14.30
N LYS A 559 -12.08 4.13 -15.62
CA LYS A 559 -13.30 3.54 -16.20
C LYS A 559 -13.14 2.04 -16.41
N ALA A 560 -13.78 1.29 -15.52
CA ALA A 560 -14.50 0.03 -15.78
C ALA A 560 -14.04 -0.82 -16.99
N SER A 561 -13.08 -1.73 -16.77
CA SER A 561 -12.94 -3.08 -17.35
C SER A 561 -11.49 -3.52 -17.06
N ILE A 562 -11.20 -4.49 -16.19
CA ILE A 562 -11.65 -5.89 -16.17
C ILE A 562 -11.89 -6.28 -14.71
N LEU A 563 -13.14 -6.13 -14.26
CA LEU A 563 -13.67 -6.98 -13.19
C LEU A 563 -14.06 -8.31 -13.83
N THR A 564 -13.10 -9.22 -13.99
CA THR A 564 -13.39 -10.65 -13.87
C THR A 564 -12.20 -11.31 -13.18
N ASN A 565 -12.46 -11.76 -11.95
CA ASN A 565 -11.60 -12.57 -11.09
C ASN A 565 -10.33 -11.92 -10.56
N CYS A 566 -10.46 -11.01 -9.59
CA CYS A 566 -9.61 -10.92 -8.39
C CYS A 566 -10.23 -9.88 -7.45
N PHE A 567 -10.84 -10.32 -6.35
CA PHE A 567 -11.21 -9.43 -5.25
C PHE A 567 -9.92 -8.84 -4.65
N PRO A 568 -9.83 -7.52 -4.38
CA PRO A 568 -8.86 -7.03 -3.40
C PRO A 568 -9.22 -7.63 -2.02
N PRO A 569 -8.24 -7.99 -1.16
CA PRO A 569 -8.56 -8.41 0.19
C PRO A 569 -9.23 -7.22 0.90
N THR A 570 -10.44 -7.45 1.37
CA THR A 570 -11.18 -6.59 2.30
C THR A 570 -10.24 -6.22 3.47
N PRO A 571 -10.27 -4.98 4.03
CA PRO A 571 -9.60 -4.72 5.30
C PRO A 571 -10.08 -5.75 6.30
N SER A 572 -9.16 -6.59 6.76
CA SER A 572 -9.50 -7.75 7.56
C SER A 572 -9.85 -7.26 8.95
N PHE A 573 -11.14 -7.34 9.31
CA PHE A 573 -11.61 -7.11 10.67
C PHE A 573 -10.72 -7.90 11.65
N TYR A 574 -9.93 -7.19 12.44
CA TYR A 574 -9.03 -7.74 13.43
C TYR A 574 -9.80 -7.92 14.73
N LYS A 575 -9.86 -9.16 15.21
CA LYS A 575 -10.52 -9.54 16.45
C LYS A 575 -9.63 -9.26 17.68
N ILE A 576 -8.34 -9.58 17.59
CA ILE A 576 -7.37 -9.35 18.66
C ILE A 576 -6.00 -8.93 18.12
N ALA A 577 -5.30 -8.11 18.91
CA ALA A 577 -3.85 -7.99 18.88
C ALA A 577 -3.26 -8.87 19.98
N SER A 578 -2.17 -9.58 19.68
CA SER A 578 -1.62 -10.57 20.60
C SER A 578 -0.11 -10.71 20.48
N PHE A 579 0.50 -11.33 21.50
CA PHE A 579 1.79 -12.00 21.38
C PHE A 579 1.55 -13.49 21.17
N ASP A 580 1.84 -13.99 19.97
CA ASP A 580 1.78 -15.41 19.64
C ASP A 580 3.02 -16.12 20.18
N VAL A 581 2.82 -17.21 20.91
CA VAL A 581 3.89 -17.96 21.58
C VAL A 581 3.82 -19.42 21.13
N ASP A 582 4.98 -20.04 20.90
CA ASP A 582 5.07 -21.44 20.51
C ASP A 582 4.49 -22.37 21.59
N VAL A 583 3.54 -23.21 21.20
CA VAL A 583 2.81 -24.11 22.10
C VAL A 583 3.70 -25.18 22.73
N ASP A 584 4.73 -25.66 22.03
CA ASP A 584 5.67 -26.64 22.57
C ASP A 584 6.54 -26.02 23.66
N GLU A 585 6.93 -24.75 23.52
CA GLU A 585 7.63 -24.02 24.57
C GLU A 585 6.74 -23.79 25.80
N VAL A 586 5.47 -23.45 25.60
CA VAL A 586 4.48 -23.36 26.69
C VAL A 586 4.34 -24.71 27.40
N HIS A 587 4.20 -25.81 26.65
CA HIS A 587 4.11 -27.16 27.21
C HIS A 587 5.36 -27.56 27.99
N LYS A 588 6.56 -27.19 27.53
CA LYS A 588 7.81 -27.42 28.28
C LYS A 588 7.81 -26.69 29.62
N VAL A 589 7.27 -25.47 29.68
CA VAL A 589 7.10 -24.73 30.95
C VAL A 589 6.10 -25.46 31.83
N VAL A 590 4.94 -25.85 31.31
CA VAL A 590 3.92 -26.60 32.07
C VAL A 590 4.48 -27.91 32.65
N LEU A 591 5.21 -28.71 31.86
CA LEU A 591 5.83 -29.95 32.32
C LEU A 591 6.93 -29.74 33.38
N LYS A 592 7.63 -28.60 33.36
CA LYS A 592 8.59 -28.25 34.40
C LYS A 592 7.90 -27.92 35.71
N VAL A 593 6.81 -27.15 35.65
CA VAL A 593 6.08 -26.72 36.84
C VAL A 593 5.20 -27.83 37.41
N ALA A 594 4.72 -28.77 36.58
CA ALA A 594 3.93 -29.95 36.99
C ALA A 594 4.61 -30.86 38.02
N LYS A 595 5.92 -30.70 38.26
CA LYS A 595 6.64 -31.39 39.35
C LYS A 595 6.32 -30.83 40.74
N ASP A 596 5.66 -29.68 40.82
CA ASP A 596 5.21 -29.10 42.08
C ASP A 596 3.99 -29.86 42.60
N ALA A 597 4.09 -30.39 43.83
CA ALA A 597 3.05 -31.20 44.45
C ALA A 597 1.70 -30.46 44.57
N ARG A 598 1.71 -29.12 44.63
CA ARG A 598 0.51 -28.28 44.69
C ARG A 598 -0.32 -28.31 43.40
N LEU A 599 0.28 -28.73 42.28
CA LEU A 599 -0.38 -28.83 40.98
C LEU A 599 -1.02 -30.20 40.72
N SER A 600 -0.96 -31.12 41.68
CA SER A 600 -1.52 -32.48 41.56
C SER A 600 -3.00 -32.46 41.15
N VAL A 601 -3.81 -31.61 41.77
CA VAL A 601 -5.25 -31.44 41.47
C VAL A 601 -5.48 -30.93 40.05
N LEU A 602 -4.67 -29.96 39.59
CA LEU A 602 -4.74 -29.45 38.22
C LEU A 602 -4.33 -30.53 37.21
N MET A 603 -3.25 -31.26 37.50
CA MET A 603 -2.76 -32.31 36.62
C MET A 603 -3.78 -33.46 36.53
N GLU A 604 -4.45 -33.81 37.62
CA GLU A 604 -5.56 -34.77 37.60
C GLU A 604 -6.74 -34.26 36.75
N ALA A 605 -7.10 -32.97 36.86
CA ALA A 605 -8.16 -32.38 36.05
C ALA A 605 -7.85 -32.34 34.54
N ILE A 606 -6.59 -32.09 34.16
CA ILE A 606 -6.15 -31.98 32.75
C ILE A 606 -5.83 -33.36 32.15
N VAL A 607 -5.15 -34.21 32.91
CA VAL A 607 -4.57 -35.48 32.42
C VAL A 607 -5.49 -36.66 32.73
N GLY A 608 -6.29 -36.60 33.78
CA GLY A 608 -7.09 -37.72 34.29
C GLY A 608 -6.21 -38.94 34.58
N SER A 609 -6.66 -40.12 34.16
CA SER A 609 -5.92 -41.39 34.30
C SER A 609 -4.78 -41.59 33.28
N ARG A 610 -4.41 -40.55 32.52
CA ARG A 610 -3.45 -40.64 31.40
C ARG A 610 -2.02 -40.29 31.87
N SER A 611 -1.03 -40.52 31.01
CA SER A 611 0.33 -40.02 31.28
C SER A 611 0.44 -38.54 30.92
N ALA A 612 0.92 -37.71 31.84
CA ALA A 612 1.12 -36.27 31.61
C ALA A 612 2.03 -36.03 30.39
N ALA A 613 3.10 -36.81 30.24
CA ALA A 613 3.98 -36.70 29.07
C ALA A 613 3.24 -36.96 27.75
N ASN A 614 2.29 -37.91 27.72
CA ASN A 614 1.54 -38.24 26.50
C ASN A 614 0.47 -37.18 26.16
N VAL A 615 -0.11 -36.52 27.17
CA VAL A 615 -1.12 -35.48 26.99
C VAL A 615 -0.49 -34.20 26.41
N TRP A 616 0.64 -33.76 26.96
CA TRP A 616 1.31 -32.51 26.57
C TRP A 616 2.23 -32.65 25.33
N THR A 617 2.60 -33.87 24.91
CA THR A 617 3.41 -34.11 23.67
C THR A 617 2.58 -34.56 22.46
N GLY A 618 1.26 -34.60 22.56
CA GLY A 618 0.36 -34.85 21.42
C GLY A 618 0.33 -36.28 20.88
N ARG A 619 0.86 -37.28 21.61
CA ARG A 619 0.86 -38.70 21.18
C ARG A 619 -0.46 -39.44 21.47
N SER A 620 -1.43 -38.78 22.09
CA SER A 620 -2.80 -39.27 22.28
C SER A 620 -3.70 -38.77 21.15
N SER A 621 -4.38 -39.68 20.44
CA SER A 621 -5.35 -39.35 19.37
C SER A 621 -6.64 -38.70 19.87
N VAL A 622 -6.75 -38.41 21.17
CA VAL A 622 -7.92 -37.81 21.81
C VAL A 622 -7.44 -36.66 22.70
N ASN A 623 -7.44 -35.42 22.18
CA ASN A 623 -7.13 -34.20 22.97
C ASN A 623 -8.02 -33.05 22.47
N ALA A 624 -9.19 -32.89 23.10
CA ALA A 624 -10.16 -31.83 22.80
C ALA A 624 -10.13 -30.63 23.76
N ASP A 625 -9.36 -30.68 24.86
CA ASP A 625 -9.48 -29.68 25.94
C ASP A 625 -8.21 -28.81 26.19
N LEU A 626 -7.11 -29.08 25.48
CA LEU A 626 -5.88 -28.26 25.53
C LEU A 626 -5.89 -27.15 24.48
N ILE A 627 -5.46 -25.95 24.87
CA ILE A 627 -5.36 -24.80 23.95
C ILE A 627 -4.13 -24.96 23.07
N ARG A 628 -4.36 -25.09 21.76
CA ARG A 628 -3.28 -25.27 20.77
C ARG A 628 -2.72 -23.95 20.22
N ASN A 629 -3.53 -22.90 20.24
CA ASN A 629 -3.12 -21.58 19.79
C ASN A 629 -2.78 -20.73 21.01
N THR A 630 -1.57 -20.92 21.53
CA THR A 630 -1.09 -20.20 22.71
C THR A 630 -0.68 -18.78 22.35
N HIS A 631 -1.32 -17.81 22.98
CA HIS A 631 -1.07 -16.39 22.76
C HIS A 631 -1.35 -15.62 24.06
N VAL A 632 -0.79 -14.42 24.15
CA VAL A 632 -1.18 -13.41 25.14
C VAL A 632 -2.01 -12.37 24.41
N THR A 633 -3.28 -12.24 24.77
CA THR A 633 -4.14 -11.18 24.20
C THR A 633 -3.72 -9.82 24.77
N MET A 634 -3.33 -8.91 23.89
CA MET A 634 -2.89 -7.55 24.26
C MET A 634 -4.05 -6.55 24.22
N LEU A 635 -4.91 -6.68 23.20
CA LEU A 635 -6.05 -5.79 22.95
C LEU A 635 -7.14 -6.56 22.17
N HIS A 636 -8.40 -6.47 22.61
CA HIS A 636 -9.53 -7.05 21.89
C HIS A 636 -10.32 -5.97 21.13
N CYS A 637 -10.95 -6.32 20.00
CA CYS A 637 -11.73 -5.38 19.18
C CYS A 637 -12.99 -4.83 19.86
N GLU A 638 -13.35 -5.37 21.02
CA GLU A 638 -14.46 -4.87 21.85
C GLU A 638 -14.02 -3.64 22.69
N GLU A 639 -12.72 -3.45 22.86
CA GLU A 639 -12.12 -2.45 23.75
C GLU A 639 -11.59 -1.22 22.98
N THR A 640 -11.61 -1.26 21.65
CA THR A 640 -10.99 -0.27 20.78
C THR A 640 -11.60 -0.29 19.39
N THR A 641 -11.33 0.74 18.59
CA THR A 641 -11.67 0.72 17.15
C THR A 641 -10.63 -0.05 16.34
N GLN A 642 -10.99 -0.44 15.10
CA GLN A 642 -10.05 -1.08 14.18
C GLN A 642 -8.87 -0.16 13.82
N GLU A 643 -9.13 1.14 13.69
CA GLU A 643 -8.12 2.16 13.40
C GLU A 643 -7.11 2.28 14.55
N GLU A 644 -7.58 2.32 15.79
CA GLU A 644 -6.72 2.37 16.98
C GLU A 644 -5.91 1.08 17.15
N MET A 645 -6.50 -0.09 16.87
CA MET A 645 -5.79 -1.37 16.92
C MET A 645 -4.67 -1.44 15.86
N GLU A 646 -4.95 -0.99 14.64
CA GLU A 646 -3.97 -0.96 13.55
C GLU A 646 -2.90 0.11 13.78
N ALA A 647 -3.25 1.27 14.33
CA ALA A 647 -2.28 2.30 14.71
C ALA A 647 -1.35 1.83 15.84
N ALA A 648 -1.88 1.14 16.84
CA ALA A 648 -1.10 0.68 17.98
C ALA A 648 -0.21 -0.54 17.67
N PHE A 649 -0.69 -1.48 16.87
CA PHE A 649 0.00 -2.78 16.66
C PHE A 649 0.41 -3.06 15.21
N GLY A 650 -0.12 -2.34 14.22
CA GLY A 650 0.14 -2.61 12.79
C GLY A 650 1.61 -2.54 12.42
N ALA A 651 2.31 -1.49 12.87
CA ALA A 651 3.75 -1.33 12.65
C ALA A 651 4.61 -2.32 13.46
N LEU A 652 4.05 -2.91 14.53
CA LEU A 652 4.73 -3.86 15.42
C LEU A 652 4.51 -5.31 14.99
N CYS A 653 3.56 -5.58 14.09
CA CYS A 653 3.24 -6.92 13.63
C CYS A 653 4.48 -7.63 13.04
N GLY A 654 4.77 -8.83 13.53
CA GLY A 654 5.97 -9.60 13.19
C GLY A 654 7.21 -9.28 14.03
N CYS A 655 7.19 -8.25 14.88
CA CYS A 655 8.27 -8.00 15.84
C CYS A 655 8.24 -9.02 16.98
N ARG A 656 9.42 -9.37 17.50
CA ARG A 656 9.59 -10.35 18.58
C ARG A 656 9.87 -9.68 19.92
N GLY A 657 9.47 -10.32 21.00
CA GLY A 657 9.73 -9.89 22.38
C GLY A 657 9.86 -11.07 23.33
N THR A 658 10.62 -10.90 24.41
CA THR A 658 10.76 -11.93 25.46
C THR A 658 9.74 -11.68 26.57
N ILE A 659 8.82 -12.62 26.74
CA ILE A 659 7.77 -12.65 27.75
C ILE A 659 8.26 -13.46 28.94
N GLN A 660 8.00 -13.02 30.17
CA GLN A 660 8.38 -13.75 31.38
C GLN A 660 7.16 -14.42 31.98
N VAL A 661 7.16 -15.75 32.09
CA VAL A 661 6.14 -16.49 32.84
C VAL A 661 6.44 -16.37 34.33
N VAL A 662 5.51 -15.77 35.08
CA VAL A 662 5.68 -15.42 36.50
C VAL A 662 4.85 -16.28 37.45
N GLY A 663 3.84 -16.98 36.95
CA GLY A 663 3.00 -17.85 37.78
C GLY A 663 2.00 -18.68 36.97
N LEU A 664 1.21 -19.48 37.68
CA LEU A 664 0.15 -20.32 37.15
C LEU A 664 -1.10 -20.16 38.01
N LEU A 665 -2.24 -19.93 37.36
CA LEU A 665 -3.55 -19.87 37.99
C LEU A 665 -4.46 -20.94 37.39
N TRP A 666 -5.29 -21.56 38.22
CA TRP A 666 -6.29 -22.50 37.75
C TRP A 666 -7.51 -22.58 38.66
N SER A 667 -8.64 -22.91 38.06
CA SER A 667 -9.88 -23.32 38.72
C SER A 667 -10.21 -24.75 38.27
N PRO A 668 -11.32 -25.35 38.75
CA PRO A 668 -11.81 -26.62 38.19
C PRO A 668 -12.18 -26.56 36.70
N THR A 669 -12.28 -25.36 36.10
CA THR A 669 -12.80 -25.16 34.74
C THR A 669 -11.82 -24.52 33.75
N VAL A 670 -10.79 -23.82 34.21
CA VAL A 670 -9.83 -23.13 33.33
C VAL A 670 -8.46 -22.99 33.99
N ALA A 671 -7.39 -23.00 33.21
CA ALA A 671 -6.03 -22.77 33.68
C ALA A 671 -5.24 -21.86 32.72
N ALA A 672 -4.43 -20.96 33.29
CA ALA A 672 -3.63 -19.99 32.54
C ALA A 672 -2.29 -19.66 33.24
N LEU A 673 -1.26 -19.43 32.43
CA LEU A 673 0.04 -18.93 32.88
C LEU A 673 -0.01 -17.40 32.99
N ALA A 674 0.33 -16.85 34.15
CA ALA A 674 0.51 -15.42 34.33
C ALA A 674 1.83 -14.97 33.71
N VAL A 675 1.81 -13.86 32.98
CA VAL A 675 3.01 -13.35 32.27
C VAL A 675 3.27 -11.88 32.54
N ALA A 676 4.55 -11.51 32.52
CA ALA A 676 5.02 -10.13 32.41
C ALA A 676 5.53 -9.89 30.99
N LEU A 677 5.03 -8.82 30.37
CA LEU A 677 5.33 -8.46 28.99
C LEU A 677 6.55 -7.54 28.93
N PRO A 678 7.33 -7.58 27.83
CA PRO A 678 8.48 -6.69 27.68
C PRO A 678 8.03 -5.25 27.41
N GLU A 679 8.77 -4.26 27.91
CA GLU A 679 8.55 -2.84 27.57
C GLU A 679 8.95 -2.53 26.11
N LYS A 680 9.91 -3.29 25.57
CA LYS A 680 10.41 -3.13 24.19
C LYS A 680 10.56 -4.47 23.49
N THR A 681 10.34 -4.45 22.18
CA THR A 681 10.67 -5.55 21.26
C THR A 681 12.19 -5.75 21.17
N GLU A 682 12.64 -6.92 20.69
CA GLU A 682 14.07 -7.21 20.46
C GLU A 682 14.73 -6.22 19.48
N CYS A 683 13.93 -5.62 18.58
CA CYS A 683 14.35 -4.61 17.62
C CYS A 683 14.25 -3.16 18.15
N GLY A 684 13.89 -2.96 19.42
CA GLY A 684 13.96 -1.68 20.11
C GLY A 684 12.70 -0.81 20.04
N TYR A 685 11.61 -1.27 19.43
CA TYR A 685 10.32 -0.58 19.45
C TYR A 685 9.60 -0.77 20.79
N ASP A 686 8.95 0.28 21.27
CA ASP A 686 8.13 0.22 22.47
C ASP A 686 6.90 -0.67 22.25
N VAL A 687 6.61 -1.52 23.23
CA VAL A 687 5.44 -2.40 23.22
C VAL A 687 4.31 -1.68 23.95
N PRO A 688 3.14 -1.49 23.31
CA PRO A 688 1.98 -0.90 23.97
C PRO A 688 1.58 -1.68 25.22
N ALA A 689 1.14 -0.98 26.25
CA ALA A 689 0.67 -1.61 27.47
C ALA A 689 -0.52 -2.54 27.16
N CYS A 690 -0.51 -3.73 27.77
CA CYS A 690 -1.62 -4.66 27.68
C CYS A 690 -2.87 -4.04 28.32
N ARG A 691 -4.01 -4.11 27.62
CA ARG A 691 -5.29 -3.61 28.17
C ARG A 691 -5.97 -4.63 29.09
N ASN A 692 -5.64 -5.91 28.97
CA ASN A 692 -6.08 -6.91 29.93
C ASN A 692 -5.37 -6.68 31.28
N GLU A 693 -6.14 -6.48 32.35
CA GLU A 693 -5.63 -6.36 33.72
C GLU A 693 -4.80 -7.59 34.13
N PHE A 694 -5.12 -8.75 33.55
CA PHE A 694 -4.40 -9.99 33.72
C PHE A 694 -3.79 -10.44 32.38
N ALA A 695 -2.52 -10.11 32.15
CA ALA A 695 -1.78 -10.64 31.02
C ALA A 695 -1.47 -12.14 31.26
N HIS A 696 -1.98 -13.01 30.39
CA HIS A 696 -1.90 -14.45 30.59
C HIS A 696 -1.87 -15.24 29.27
N ILE A 697 -1.44 -16.49 29.35
CA ILE A 697 -1.56 -17.50 28.28
C ILE A 697 -2.51 -18.58 28.78
N THR A 698 -3.68 -18.73 28.15
CA THR A 698 -4.61 -19.82 28.49
C THR A 698 -4.06 -21.15 27.98
N ILE A 699 -3.98 -22.16 28.86
CA ILE A 699 -3.38 -23.47 28.53
C ILE A 699 -4.42 -24.60 28.50
N TRP A 700 -5.52 -24.47 29.24
CA TRP A 700 -6.57 -25.50 29.33
C TRP A 700 -7.92 -24.90 29.71
N CYS A 701 -8.99 -25.47 29.14
CA CYS A 701 -10.37 -25.20 29.51
C CYS A 701 -11.12 -26.54 29.60
N ALA A 702 -11.97 -26.72 30.61
CA ALA A 702 -12.88 -27.84 30.68
C ALA A 702 -13.84 -27.84 29.47
N THR A 703 -14.31 -29.01 29.06
CA THR A 703 -15.21 -29.15 27.90
C THR A 703 -16.43 -28.22 28.03
N GLY A 704 -16.68 -27.41 27.01
CA GLY A 704 -17.79 -26.44 26.98
C GLY A 704 -17.51 -25.09 27.62
N GLN A 705 -16.29 -24.85 28.13
CA GLN A 705 -15.86 -23.55 28.64
C GLN A 705 -15.09 -22.75 27.59
N GLU A 706 -15.24 -21.43 27.61
CA GLU A 706 -14.53 -20.53 26.70
C GLU A 706 -13.22 -20.02 27.32
N THR A 707 -12.22 -19.74 26.46
CA THR A 707 -10.93 -19.19 26.91
C THR A 707 -11.05 -17.83 27.58
N LYS A 708 -12.11 -17.05 27.29
CA LYS A 708 -12.39 -15.76 27.94
C LYS A 708 -12.58 -15.89 29.46
N ALA A 709 -12.96 -17.08 29.96
CA ALA A 709 -13.09 -17.33 31.39
C ALA A 709 -11.75 -17.21 32.16
N ALA A 710 -10.60 -17.34 31.48
CA ALA A 710 -9.29 -17.18 32.10
C ALA A 710 -9.04 -15.77 32.64
N ASN A 711 -9.73 -14.75 32.09
CA ASN A 711 -9.63 -13.36 32.56
C ASN A 711 -10.05 -13.20 34.03
N ASP A 712 -10.96 -14.03 34.53
CA ASP A 712 -11.52 -13.95 35.89
C ASP A 712 -10.72 -14.76 36.92
N LEU A 713 -9.70 -15.53 36.49
CA LEU A 713 -8.88 -16.36 37.39
C LEU A 713 -8.27 -15.59 38.58
N PRO A 714 -7.76 -14.36 38.44
CA PRO A 714 -7.25 -13.60 39.58
C PRO A 714 -8.32 -13.29 40.63
N HIS A 715 -9.53 -12.94 40.20
CA HIS A 715 -10.65 -12.64 41.09
C HIS A 715 -11.18 -13.92 41.76
N LEU A 716 -11.27 -15.03 41.02
CA LEU A 716 -11.59 -16.34 41.59
C LEU A 716 -10.54 -16.78 42.62
N ALA A 717 -9.26 -16.49 42.38
CA ALA A 717 -8.19 -16.82 43.33
C ALA A 717 -8.30 -15.97 44.61
N ALA A 718 -8.63 -14.68 44.49
CA ALA A 718 -8.89 -13.81 45.63
C ALA A 718 -10.07 -14.31 46.49
N ASN A 719 -11.10 -14.87 45.85
CA ASN A 719 -12.29 -15.41 46.52
C ASN A 719 -12.15 -16.90 46.91
N GLY A 720 -10.95 -17.48 46.81
CA GLY A 720 -10.66 -18.87 47.21
C GLY A 720 -11.24 -19.96 46.30
N SER A 721 -11.81 -19.58 45.14
CA SER A 721 -12.43 -20.49 44.17
C SER A 721 -11.48 -20.92 43.03
N ALA A 722 -10.30 -20.30 42.95
CA ALA A 722 -9.18 -20.72 42.11
C ALA A 722 -7.89 -20.75 42.94
N THR A 723 -6.86 -21.42 42.44
CA THR A 723 -5.54 -21.45 43.07
C THR A 723 -4.56 -20.64 42.23
N ARG A 724 -3.71 -19.84 42.90
CA ARG A 724 -2.60 -19.12 42.29
C ARG A 724 -1.28 -19.60 42.87
N VAL A 725 -0.32 -19.90 42.01
CA VAL A 725 1.06 -20.20 42.38
C VAL A 725 1.99 -19.27 41.61
N ASP A 726 2.66 -18.38 42.33
CA ASP A 726 3.73 -17.56 41.77
C ASP A 726 5.05 -18.36 41.75
N PHE A 727 5.84 -18.17 40.70
CA PHE A 727 7.11 -18.87 40.52
C PHE A 727 8.26 -18.08 41.12
N ALA A 728 9.09 -18.74 41.94
CA ALA A 728 10.29 -18.12 42.50
C ALA A 728 11.32 -17.72 41.43
N ARG A 729 11.30 -18.39 40.28
CA ARG A 729 12.12 -18.06 39.09
C ARG A 729 11.22 -18.01 37.87
N CYS A 730 11.26 -16.90 37.14
CA CYS A 730 10.51 -16.73 35.91
C CYS A 730 11.04 -17.61 34.78
N PHE A 731 10.16 -18.01 33.86
CA PHE A 731 10.53 -18.76 32.66
C PHE A 731 10.39 -17.85 31.43
N PRO A 732 11.46 -17.57 30.69
CA PRO A 732 11.38 -16.75 29.49
C PRO A 732 10.76 -17.53 28.33
N LEU A 733 9.85 -16.88 27.59
CA LEU A 733 9.25 -17.34 26.34
C LEU A 733 9.43 -16.26 25.28
N VAL A 734 9.70 -16.65 24.04
CA VAL A 734 9.75 -15.70 22.91
C VAL A 734 8.38 -15.65 22.25
N GLY A 735 7.80 -14.46 22.19
CA GLY A 735 6.54 -14.20 21.49
C GLY A 735 6.73 -13.31 20.25
N THR A 736 5.80 -13.39 19.31
CA THR A 736 5.74 -12.53 18.13
C THR A 736 4.43 -11.76 18.11
N ILE A 737 4.47 -10.45 17.87
CA ILE A 737 3.26 -9.61 17.82
C ILE A 737 2.46 -9.92 16.55
N ALA A 738 1.15 -10.15 16.69
CA ALA A 738 0.26 -10.49 15.58
C ALA A 738 -1.12 -9.83 15.71
N LEU A 739 -1.76 -9.58 14.56
CA LEU A 739 -3.16 -9.16 14.44
C LEU A 739 -3.98 -10.30 13.84
N TRP A 740 -5.00 -10.77 14.58
CA TRP A 740 -5.83 -11.91 14.18
C TRP A 740 -7.12 -11.41 13.53
N SER A 741 -7.47 -11.89 12.34
CA SER A 741 -8.76 -11.60 11.72
C SER A 741 -9.72 -12.79 11.77
N ASP A 742 -11.03 -12.51 11.74
CA ASP A 742 -12.08 -13.52 11.87
C ASP A 742 -12.23 -14.32 10.55
N ARG A 743 -11.21 -15.10 10.18
CA ARG A 743 -11.33 -16.11 9.13
C ARG A 743 -11.88 -17.39 9.74
N LYS A 744 -13.20 -17.60 9.60
CA LYS A 744 -13.72 -18.97 9.51
C LYS A 744 -13.00 -19.66 8.35
N THR A 745 -12.08 -20.54 8.70
CA THR A 745 -11.36 -21.40 7.80
C THR A 745 -12.35 -22.25 7.02
N SER A 746 -12.45 -22.01 5.71
CA SER A 746 -12.98 -22.97 4.76
C SER A 746 -12.00 -24.15 4.63
N LYS A 747 -11.95 -24.98 5.68
CA LYS A 747 -11.55 -26.39 5.62
C LYS A 747 -12.84 -27.19 5.59
N GLY A 748 -13.29 -27.56 4.40
CA GLY A 748 -14.54 -28.30 4.24
C GLY A 748 -15.04 -28.42 2.81
N ILE A 749 -14.16 -28.47 1.81
CA ILE A 749 -14.46 -28.97 0.46
C ILE A 749 -13.19 -29.63 -0.09
N GLU A 750 -12.71 -30.67 0.60
CA GLU A 750 -11.84 -31.71 0.05
C GLU A 750 -12.27 -33.03 0.72
N GLU A 751 -13.49 -33.45 0.41
CA GLU A 751 -13.97 -34.82 0.54
C GLU A 751 -15.27 -34.95 -0.29
N LYS A 752 -15.09 -35.04 -1.62
CA LYS A 752 -15.90 -35.82 -2.55
C LYS A 752 -15.23 -35.88 -3.93
#